data_AF-A0A9J7MQ23-F1
#
_entry.id   AF-A0A9J7MQ23-F1
#
_cell.length_a   1.000
_cell.length_b   1.000
_cell.length_c   1.000
_cell.angle_alpha   90.00
_cell.angle_beta   90.00
_cell.angle_gamma   90.00
#
_symmetry.space_group_name_H-M   'P 1'
#
loop_
_entity.id
_entity.type
_entity.pdbx_description
1 polymer ?
#
loop_
_entity_poly.entity_id
_entity_poly.type
_entity_poly.pdbx_seq_one_letter_code
_entity_poly.pdbx_strand_id
1 'polypeptide(L)'
;MVSQKDIEDYKEEIWNHIKGKAAGKLVMPEIFAVDNTTDDSEINNIREYIREVVKTLPHMGEEIPISWLHLKSKLKKQLQEGGPFCDFQQVAKLARDPNINITDEHTLAMVLTFLHDRGDIIFLDEPSLRDDVTLRPQVMIDVFKTIITVPEYQQHRQTDPEVRKMWERLEKEGVLSDKLLTRIWEEKDQQLERPFLVQRKTFLKNLMEKYYLLCNATFVGDGDGDDESQQEEMYFVPALLNCERNNEMLYPSETNRFPQALYFVFSEKFLPSGMFSRLQALCVRRFGLAKSCVYAGCARFPTDNNKQSFVVSKVNHYLKVELLSSSDAFTEGLSVRKFLSSALFEIKEKWIPCIQYKLCCCKQHDDRKEPDFLALATDDGALEQDSGIPSAFRDVWMTGSSQPDRTENSGGDGPVILLPTGDPSSMRTIGPVLDTMELGTGLSLDQCDRTRNQLTPKQRVQVLVRLVENRYLLGAAVEMCCPEFMDCFLREERGKELAILHTDDYTTEFVLPLQAAASASGVPCHTEIVSSSDSITEKTVELLLNTNNKMVLLVISPQALHHQHWSNLTYEFPVRNEKLLLPILLYPQGSRDRMVRVLQQRSPVLFSLKRKEIEMGGSVVSQKKLGELIQKVVIGEEEENRLYQISKAVGEVWTRLGQELGLEPSVLDDVKGDDNVQTTLQMLKAWRIKTPHGPLHYLPQLAEALQNIGTVDQAKAVQETYKDYRNGLTLTELSPDMNEDKSWSLHLPDEGKYVCKQTGLGVVTPYPLGVTSYRSENWSDYSWPEEGEDLMPVGPLLSIQCVDVEGPVDLLLPHVMHLANETEITTEDLRVVHVVGDSPELLPVTELTSSHAVTRFKKGSKFGVVGKKDKVSSVSTDGLLTAFRSIEDSDLSILNVYIVSNVRSVQETIEQDENKWGSTHCHTEPCQLQQGGRYCLEGKVTNGEDICVSTSPQFLIFENTLDTNKFYKKFRVEVSANIWSSTTSRLLLELLKTNNDERKPILQLTLGRYKRSCTAEETDSGVSTPTEPLESVRRRLQDTLSTSGDDVNTEIVSVKTSDHSPSDVKKTDVPVRRRTDDGAGPSGMHTLPRHKVHVEEYFDEVISKVSYKWDELARKLGFDRGDIKAIETTVSLRDPDQRCREILERWSNKHASEATLQDLQQALTKIGERRTAEDLEGISAQGQSSTG
;
A
#
# COMPACT_ATOMS: atom_id res chain seq x y z
N MET A 1 37.60 -38.73 -22.87
CA MET A 1 36.83 -38.11 -23.97
C MET A 1 35.77 -39.09 -24.40
N VAL A 2 34.50 -38.70 -24.31
CA VAL A 2 33.36 -39.44 -24.85
C VAL A 2 33.40 -39.30 -26.37
N SER A 3 33.20 -40.39 -27.12
CA SER A 3 33.24 -40.29 -28.59
C SER A 3 31.92 -39.71 -29.13
N GLN A 4 31.96 -39.09 -30.31
CA GLN A 4 30.76 -38.58 -30.98
C GLN A 4 29.68 -39.68 -31.17
N LYS A 5 30.13 -40.91 -31.42
CA LYS A 5 29.26 -42.07 -31.54
C LYS A 5 28.55 -42.39 -30.23
N ASP A 6 29.25 -42.35 -29.10
CA ASP A 6 28.64 -42.59 -27.78
C ASP A 6 27.58 -41.52 -27.49
N ILE A 7 27.82 -40.26 -27.87
CA ILE A 7 26.84 -39.17 -27.72
C ILE A 7 25.57 -39.46 -28.53
N GLU A 8 25.72 -39.87 -29.79
CA GLU A 8 24.59 -40.20 -30.67
C GLU A 8 23.80 -41.40 -30.16
N ASP A 9 24.49 -42.47 -29.74
CA ASP A 9 23.86 -43.66 -29.15
C ASP A 9 23.06 -43.30 -27.87
N TYR A 10 23.61 -42.43 -27.00
CA TYR A 10 22.91 -41.94 -25.81
C TYR A 10 21.70 -41.05 -26.14
N LYS A 11 21.79 -40.17 -27.14
CA LYS A 11 20.66 -39.36 -27.60
C LYS A 11 19.52 -40.26 -28.09
N GLU A 12 19.85 -41.31 -28.85
CA GLU A 12 18.86 -42.28 -29.34
C GLU A 12 18.23 -43.07 -28.18
N GLU A 13 19.03 -43.49 -27.19
CA GLU A 13 18.52 -44.17 -25.99
C GLU A 13 17.53 -43.31 -25.22
N ILE A 14 17.84 -42.02 -25.00
CA ILE A 14 16.94 -41.07 -24.34
C ILE A 14 15.65 -40.92 -25.15
N TRP A 15 15.75 -40.74 -26.47
CA TRP A 15 14.58 -40.62 -27.34
C TRP A 15 13.71 -41.87 -27.32
N ASN A 16 14.31 -43.04 -27.45
CA ASN A 16 13.61 -44.32 -27.37
C ASN A 16 12.95 -44.52 -25.99
N HIS A 17 13.59 -44.03 -24.92
CA HIS A 17 13.04 -44.09 -23.57
C HIS A 17 11.81 -43.18 -23.39
N ILE A 18 11.81 -41.98 -23.96
CA ILE A 18 10.69 -41.02 -23.82
C ILE A 18 9.60 -41.19 -24.87
N LYS A 19 9.91 -41.82 -26.00
CA LYS A 19 8.97 -42.05 -27.10
C LYS A 19 7.77 -42.87 -26.63
N GLY A 20 6.56 -42.35 -26.91
CA GLY A 20 5.31 -42.96 -26.48
C GLY A 20 4.97 -42.78 -25.00
N LYS A 21 5.85 -42.21 -24.17
CA LYS A 21 5.52 -41.79 -22.80
C LYS A 21 4.90 -40.41 -22.80
N ALA A 22 3.98 -40.18 -21.87
CA ALA A 22 3.31 -38.89 -21.74
C ALA A 22 4.30 -37.75 -21.42
N ALA A 23 5.32 -38.03 -20.59
CA ALA A 23 6.41 -37.10 -20.32
C ALA A 23 7.20 -36.69 -21.58
N GLY A 24 7.28 -37.55 -22.60
CA GLY A 24 7.99 -37.22 -23.85
C GLY A 24 7.36 -36.07 -24.62
N LYS A 25 6.06 -35.80 -24.43
CA LYS A 25 5.40 -34.63 -25.03
C LYS A 25 5.74 -33.30 -24.33
N LEU A 26 6.34 -33.37 -23.14
CA LEU A 26 6.79 -32.20 -22.37
C LEU A 26 8.28 -31.89 -22.60
N VAL A 27 8.99 -32.76 -23.33
CA VAL A 27 10.42 -32.63 -23.61
C VAL A 27 10.61 -32.01 -25.00
N MET A 28 11.48 -31.00 -25.09
CA MET A 28 11.83 -30.37 -26.36
C MET A 28 12.59 -31.35 -27.27
N PRO A 29 12.41 -31.28 -28.60
CA PRO A 29 12.96 -32.26 -29.55
C PRO A 29 14.50 -32.27 -29.65
N GLU A 30 15.17 -31.16 -29.31
CA GLU A 30 16.62 -31.05 -29.45
C GLU A 30 17.35 -31.46 -28.17
N ILE A 31 18.39 -32.31 -28.30
CA ILE A 31 19.26 -32.73 -27.18
C ILE A 31 20.68 -32.23 -27.44
N PHE A 32 21.22 -31.46 -26.51
CA PHE A 32 22.58 -30.91 -26.57
C PHE A 32 23.52 -31.70 -25.65
N ALA A 33 24.75 -31.94 -26.10
CA ALA A 33 25.78 -32.61 -25.31
C ALA A 33 26.92 -31.63 -25.04
N VAL A 34 27.10 -31.25 -23.77
CA VAL A 34 28.06 -30.19 -23.36
C VAL A 34 29.23 -30.81 -22.63
N ASP A 35 30.45 -30.53 -23.08
CA ASP A 35 31.67 -30.85 -22.33
C ASP A 35 31.94 -29.76 -21.28
N ASN A 36 31.67 -30.08 -20.01
CA ASN A 36 31.88 -29.17 -18.88
C ASN A 36 33.36 -29.03 -18.45
N THR A 37 34.30 -29.65 -19.16
CA THR A 37 35.75 -29.53 -18.93
C THR A 37 36.45 -28.56 -19.89
N THR A 38 35.75 -28.07 -20.90
CA THR A 38 36.27 -27.13 -21.91
C THR A 38 35.29 -25.98 -22.15
N ASP A 39 35.75 -24.93 -22.83
CA ASP A 39 34.86 -23.85 -23.31
C ASP A 39 34.14 -24.31 -24.59
N ASP A 40 33.15 -25.18 -24.40
CA ASP A 40 32.47 -25.89 -25.47
C ASP A 40 31.53 -24.96 -26.28
N SER A 41 31.74 -24.93 -27.59
CA SER A 41 30.92 -24.18 -28.54
C SER A 41 29.45 -24.60 -28.54
N GLU A 42 29.11 -25.81 -28.08
CA GLU A 42 27.74 -26.30 -27.98
C GLU A 42 26.88 -25.42 -27.06
N ILE A 43 27.48 -24.73 -26.09
CA ILE A 43 26.79 -23.74 -25.24
C ILE A 43 26.20 -22.62 -26.09
N ASN A 44 26.87 -22.21 -27.17
CA ASN A 44 26.33 -21.20 -28.09
C ASN A 44 25.14 -21.77 -28.90
N ASN A 45 25.18 -23.04 -29.28
CA ASN A 45 24.05 -23.71 -29.94
C ASN A 45 22.83 -23.76 -29.01
N ILE A 46 23.03 -24.05 -27.72
CA ILE A 46 21.97 -23.97 -26.70
C ILE A 46 21.41 -22.55 -26.60
N ARG A 47 22.27 -21.52 -26.55
CA ARG A 47 21.83 -20.12 -26.49
C ARG A 47 21.00 -19.71 -27.71
N GLU A 48 21.41 -20.11 -28.92
CA GLU A 48 20.65 -19.85 -30.14
C GLU A 48 19.32 -20.60 -30.13
N TYR A 49 19.31 -21.88 -29.73
CA TYR A 49 18.07 -22.65 -29.64
C TYR A 49 17.09 -22.04 -28.64
N ILE A 50 17.55 -21.63 -27.45
CA ILE A 50 16.72 -20.90 -26.48
C ILE A 50 16.19 -19.62 -27.12
N ARG A 51 17.00 -18.88 -27.88
CA ARG A 51 16.54 -17.66 -28.57
C ARG A 51 15.47 -17.95 -29.60
N GLU A 52 15.61 -19.02 -30.40
CA GLU A 52 14.60 -19.45 -31.36
C GLU A 52 13.30 -19.88 -30.66
N VAL A 53 13.39 -20.68 -29.59
CA VAL A 53 12.22 -21.07 -28.78
C VAL A 53 11.53 -19.84 -28.20
N VAL A 54 12.30 -18.92 -27.60
CA VAL A 54 11.76 -17.70 -27.01
C VAL A 54 11.03 -16.88 -28.09
N LYS A 55 11.59 -16.70 -29.30
CA LYS A 55 10.91 -16.00 -30.42
C LYS A 55 9.55 -16.61 -30.80
N THR A 56 9.33 -17.90 -30.55
CA THR A 56 8.05 -18.58 -30.83
C THR A 56 7.01 -18.44 -29.71
N LEU A 57 7.38 -17.89 -28.55
CA LEU A 57 6.45 -17.76 -27.43
C LEU A 57 5.32 -16.77 -27.78
N PRO A 58 4.04 -17.06 -27.44
CA PRO A 58 2.89 -16.26 -27.87
C PRO A 58 2.91 -14.78 -27.45
N HIS A 59 3.61 -14.46 -26.36
CA HIS A 59 3.70 -13.10 -25.82
C HIS A 59 4.87 -12.29 -26.40
N MET A 60 5.74 -12.91 -27.22
CA MET A 60 6.84 -12.19 -27.85
C MET A 60 6.32 -11.38 -29.03
N GLY A 61 6.51 -10.05 -28.95
CA GLY A 61 5.93 -9.08 -29.89
C GLY A 61 4.71 -8.35 -29.35
N GLU A 62 4.25 -8.64 -28.13
CA GLU A 62 3.24 -7.83 -27.46
C GLU A 62 3.75 -6.41 -27.20
N GLU A 63 2.94 -5.40 -27.56
CA GLU A 63 3.25 -4.00 -27.30
C GLU A 63 3.03 -3.68 -25.82
N ILE A 64 4.06 -3.11 -25.17
CA ILE A 64 4.01 -2.73 -23.75
C ILE A 64 4.23 -1.22 -23.65
N PRO A 65 3.43 -0.48 -22.87
CA PRO A 65 3.62 0.94 -22.67
C PRO A 65 5.01 1.29 -22.12
N ILE A 66 5.64 2.33 -22.68
CA ILE A 66 6.98 2.79 -22.27
C ILE A 66 7.00 3.21 -20.80
N SER A 67 5.91 3.79 -20.29
CA SER A 67 5.75 4.16 -18.87
C SER A 67 5.96 2.98 -17.92
N TRP A 68 5.49 1.78 -18.29
CA TRP A 68 5.62 0.58 -17.47
C TRP A 68 7.09 0.13 -17.39
N LEU A 69 7.83 0.29 -18.49
CA LEU A 69 9.28 0.01 -18.54
C LEU A 69 10.07 1.01 -17.70
N HIS A 70 9.70 2.30 -17.73
CA HIS A 70 10.31 3.32 -16.87
C HIS A 70 10.07 3.04 -15.38
N LEU A 71 8.84 2.67 -15.00
CA LEU A 71 8.53 2.28 -13.63
C LEU A 71 9.37 1.07 -13.21
N LYS A 72 9.41 0.01 -14.02
CA LYS A 72 10.28 -1.16 -13.79
C LYS A 72 11.74 -0.76 -13.59
N SER A 73 12.25 0.16 -14.42
CA SER A 73 13.63 0.65 -14.28
C SER A 73 13.84 1.40 -12.96
N LYS A 74 12.87 2.19 -12.48
CA LYS A 74 12.97 2.88 -11.19
C LYS A 74 12.92 1.91 -10.02
N LEU A 75 12.03 0.92 -10.06
CA LEU A 75 11.96 -0.14 -9.05
C LEU A 75 13.27 -0.93 -8.97
N LYS A 76 13.92 -1.19 -10.10
CA LYS A 76 15.25 -1.84 -10.13
C LYS A 76 16.34 -0.99 -9.47
N LYS A 77 16.31 0.35 -9.62
CA LYS A 77 17.24 1.26 -8.92
C LYS A 77 16.96 1.27 -7.41
N GLN A 78 15.70 1.35 -7.01
CA GLN A 78 15.30 1.24 -5.60
C GLN A 78 15.76 -0.07 -4.96
N LEU A 79 15.70 -1.19 -5.68
CA LEU A 79 16.25 -2.46 -5.20
C LEU A 79 17.77 -2.40 -4.89
N GLN A 80 18.53 -1.58 -5.62
CA GLN A 80 19.97 -1.40 -5.40
C GLN A 80 20.26 -0.53 -4.17
N GLU A 81 19.37 0.40 -3.83
CA GLU A 81 19.56 1.40 -2.78
C GLU A 81 18.86 1.04 -1.44
N GLY A 82 17.59 0.58 -1.50
CA GLY A 82 16.65 0.49 -0.37
C GLY A 82 16.32 -0.92 0.15
N GLY A 83 16.85 -1.99 -0.47
CA GLY A 83 16.58 -3.38 -0.05
C GLY A 83 15.49 -4.08 -0.86
N PRO A 84 15.06 -5.28 -0.45
CA PRO A 84 14.23 -6.15 -1.30
C PRO A 84 12.72 -5.84 -1.30
N PHE A 85 12.25 -4.93 -0.44
CA PHE A 85 10.85 -4.55 -0.29
C PHE A 85 10.68 -3.05 -0.50
N CYS A 86 9.52 -2.65 -1.01
CA CYS A 86 9.10 -1.27 -1.14
C CYS A 86 7.63 -1.14 -0.76
N ASP A 87 7.28 -0.03 -0.12
CA ASP A 87 5.90 0.25 0.25
C ASP A 87 5.09 0.70 -0.96
N PHE A 88 3.83 0.26 -1.09
CA PHE A 88 2.98 0.62 -2.22
C PHE A 88 2.87 2.14 -2.42
N GLN A 89 2.79 2.93 -1.34
CA GLN A 89 2.73 4.39 -1.43
C GLN A 89 4.06 5.01 -1.88
N GLN A 90 5.19 4.36 -1.59
CA GLN A 90 6.48 4.75 -2.18
C GLN A 90 6.51 4.45 -3.67
N VAL A 91 6.00 3.29 -4.09
CA VAL A 91 5.87 2.94 -5.51
C VAL A 91 4.93 3.91 -6.23
N ALA A 92 3.82 4.30 -5.61
CA ALA A 92 2.90 5.31 -6.15
C ALA A 92 3.58 6.67 -6.35
N LYS A 93 4.40 7.12 -5.39
CA LYS A 93 5.23 8.33 -5.55
C LYS A 93 6.20 8.22 -6.72
N LEU A 94 6.82 7.04 -6.91
CA LEU A 94 7.73 6.82 -8.04
C LEU A 94 7.00 6.81 -9.38
N ALA A 95 5.77 6.28 -9.40
CA ALA A 95 4.92 6.17 -10.59
C ALA A 95 4.39 7.53 -11.08
N ARG A 96 4.27 8.51 -10.18
CA ARG A 96 3.90 9.91 -10.48
C ARG A 96 5.01 10.74 -11.12
N ASP A 97 6.22 10.18 -11.28
CA ASP A 97 7.29 10.87 -12.00
C ASP A 97 6.86 11.25 -13.42
N PRO A 98 7.23 12.44 -13.93
CA PRO A 98 6.82 12.90 -15.27
C PRO A 98 7.14 11.93 -16.41
N ASN A 99 8.18 11.09 -16.28
CA ASN A 99 8.55 10.11 -17.31
C ASN A 99 7.71 8.82 -17.26
N ILE A 100 6.94 8.60 -16.19
CA ILE A 100 6.06 7.44 -16.00
C ILE A 100 4.59 7.85 -16.11
N ASN A 101 4.20 8.95 -15.45
CA ASN A 101 2.88 9.56 -15.48
C ASN A 101 1.71 8.59 -15.17
N ILE A 102 1.89 7.72 -14.17
CA ILE A 102 0.81 6.89 -13.64
C ILE A 102 0.36 7.51 -12.31
N THR A 103 -0.76 8.23 -12.34
CA THR A 103 -1.33 8.95 -11.20
C THR A 103 -2.42 8.16 -10.49
N ASP A 104 -3.18 7.36 -11.25
CA ASP A 104 -4.26 6.50 -10.79
C ASP A 104 -3.73 5.22 -10.12
N GLU A 105 -4.20 4.94 -8.90
CA GLU A 105 -3.78 3.76 -8.13
C GLU A 105 -4.27 2.45 -8.75
N HIS A 106 -5.42 2.44 -9.42
CA HIS A 106 -5.93 1.24 -10.08
C HIS A 106 -5.04 0.85 -11.26
N THR A 107 -4.68 1.82 -12.10
CA THR A 107 -3.74 1.66 -13.21
C THR A 107 -2.38 1.20 -12.68
N LEU A 108 -1.90 1.80 -11.57
CA LEU A 108 -0.67 1.36 -10.93
C LEU A 108 -0.74 -0.11 -10.47
N ALA A 109 -1.80 -0.51 -9.78
CA ALA A 109 -2.00 -1.89 -9.34
C ALA A 109 -2.01 -2.85 -10.54
N MET A 110 -2.68 -2.49 -11.64
CA MET A 110 -2.66 -3.26 -12.89
C MET A 110 -1.23 -3.39 -13.47
N VAL A 111 -0.42 -2.32 -13.46
CA VAL A 111 1.00 -2.39 -13.90
C VAL A 111 1.82 -3.31 -12.99
N LEU A 112 1.66 -3.19 -11.67
CA LEU A 112 2.39 -4.02 -10.71
C LEU A 112 1.99 -5.49 -10.82
N THR A 113 0.71 -5.79 -11.05
CA THR A 113 0.23 -7.15 -11.33
C THR A 113 0.85 -7.68 -12.62
N PHE A 114 0.95 -6.86 -13.67
CA PHE A 114 1.65 -7.27 -14.89
C PHE A 114 3.13 -7.62 -14.62
N LEU A 115 3.84 -6.81 -13.83
CA LEU A 115 5.22 -7.10 -13.44
C LEU A 115 5.33 -8.33 -12.53
N HIS A 116 4.34 -8.56 -11.67
CA HIS A 116 4.23 -9.77 -10.85
C HIS A 116 4.12 -11.03 -11.72
N ASP A 117 3.24 -11.02 -12.72
CA ASP A 117 3.02 -12.15 -13.62
C ASP A 117 4.24 -12.49 -14.47
N ARG A 118 5.07 -11.49 -14.79
CA ARG A 118 6.37 -11.70 -15.44
C ARG A 118 7.46 -12.25 -14.51
N GLY A 119 7.19 -12.31 -13.21
CA GLY A 119 8.17 -12.65 -12.19
C GLY A 119 9.25 -11.59 -11.98
N ASP A 120 8.97 -10.33 -12.35
CA ASP A 120 9.88 -9.22 -12.10
C ASP A 120 9.81 -8.75 -10.62
N ILE A 121 8.62 -8.78 -10.04
CA ILE A 121 8.33 -8.43 -8.64
C ILE A 121 7.32 -9.42 -8.03
N ILE A 122 7.01 -9.27 -6.74
CA ILE A 122 5.83 -9.90 -6.13
C ILE A 122 4.93 -8.79 -5.58
N PHE A 123 3.71 -8.75 -6.10
CA PHE A 123 2.66 -7.81 -5.71
C PHE A 123 1.32 -8.54 -5.77
N LEU A 124 0.48 -8.35 -4.75
CA LEU A 124 -0.86 -8.90 -4.68
C LEU A 124 -1.79 -7.78 -4.20
N ASP A 125 -2.75 -7.41 -5.05
CA ASP A 125 -3.70 -6.33 -4.76
C ASP A 125 -4.82 -6.82 -3.82
N GLU A 126 -4.43 -7.16 -2.59
CA GLU A 126 -5.29 -7.63 -1.52
C GLU A 126 -5.06 -6.81 -0.26
N PRO A 127 -6.08 -6.48 0.54
CA PRO A 127 -5.93 -5.57 1.69
C PRO A 127 -4.83 -5.93 2.69
N SER A 128 -4.49 -7.21 2.84
CA SER A 128 -3.46 -7.70 3.77
C SER A 128 -2.07 -7.88 3.14
N LEU A 129 -1.91 -7.62 1.84
CA LEU A 129 -0.69 -7.87 1.06
C LEU A 129 -0.30 -6.71 0.12
N ARG A 130 -1.23 -5.80 -0.19
CA ARG A 130 -1.07 -4.70 -1.17
C ARG A 130 0.05 -3.74 -0.79
N ASP A 131 0.19 -3.44 0.50
CA ASP A 131 1.13 -2.43 0.99
C ASP A 131 2.60 -2.83 0.80
N ASP A 132 2.89 -4.12 0.64
CA ASP A 132 4.23 -4.68 0.56
C ASP A 132 4.57 -5.16 -0.86
N VAL A 133 5.32 -4.34 -1.62
CA VAL A 133 5.83 -4.70 -2.95
C VAL A 133 7.21 -5.34 -2.82
N THR A 134 7.33 -6.63 -3.14
CA THR A 134 8.64 -7.31 -3.11
C THR A 134 9.36 -7.11 -4.44
N LEU A 135 10.45 -6.35 -4.42
CA LEU A 135 11.24 -6.00 -5.60
C LEU A 135 12.18 -7.12 -6.05
N ARG A 136 12.47 -8.10 -5.18
CA ARG A 136 13.33 -9.25 -5.50
C ARG A 136 12.61 -10.57 -5.20
N PRO A 137 11.98 -11.22 -6.18
CA PRO A 137 11.24 -12.47 -5.98
C PRO A 137 12.07 -13.61 -5.37
N GLN A 138 13.38 -13.67 -5.63
CA GLN A 138 14.28 -14.67 -5.06
C GLN A 138 14.29 -14.66 -3.52
N VAL A 139 14.11 -13.49 -2.90
CA VAL A 139 14.07 -13.36 -1.43
C VAL A 139 12.90 -14.16 -0.85
N MET A 140 11.76 -14.15 -1.53
CA MET A 140 10.60 -14.94 -1.10
C MET A 140 10.83 -16.44 -1.23
N ILE A 141 11.52 -16.88 -2.28
CA ILE A 141 11.92 -18.29 -2.42
C ILE A 141 12.79 -18.68 -1.23
N ASP A 142 13.73 -17.82 -0.84
CA ASP A 142 14.63 -18.10 0.27
C ASP A 142 13.90 -18.09 1.62
N VAL A 143 12.89 -17.23 1.80
CA VAL A 143 11.95 -17.28 2.95
C VAL A 143 11.21 -18.61 2.97
N PHE A 144 10.59 -19.02 1.85
CA PHE A 144 9.81 -20.25 1.82
C PHE A 144 10.69 -21.46 2.15
N LYS A 145 11.94 -21.47 1.66
CA LYS A 145 12.91 -22.53 1.96
C LYS A 145 13.21 -22.68 3.44
N THR A 146 13.13 -21.62 4.26
CA THR A 146 13.39 -21.76 5.71
C THR A 146 12.40 -22.69 6.40
N ILE A 147 11.21 -22.87 5.81
CA ILE A 147 10.14 -23.70 6.35
C ILE A 147 9.97 -24.98 5.53
N ILE A 148 9.89 -24.90 4.19
CA ILE A 148 9.43 -26.05 3.36
C ILE A 148 10.56 -26.97 2.85
N THR A 149 11.83 -26.68 3.14
CA THR A 149 12.96 -27.54 2.72
C THR A 149 13.41 -28.50 3.81
N VAL A 150 14.05 -29.60 3.39
CA VAL A 150 14.45 -30.71 4.26
C VAL A 150 15.35 -30.21 5.42
N PRO A 151 14.98 -30.49 6.68
CA PRO A 151 15.62 -29.90 7.85
C PRO A 151 17.05 -30.42 8.15
N GLU A 152 17.67 -31.24 7.30
CA GLU A 152 19.07 -31.71 7.43
C GLU A 152 20.09 -30.56 7.37
N TYR A 153 19.66 -29.37 6.93
CA TYR A 153 20.46 -28.14 6.90
C TYR A 153 20.26 -27.21 8.11
N GLN A 154 19.44 -27.59 9.10
CA GLN A 154 19.21 -26.82 10.32
C GLN A 154 20.09 -27.37 11.44
N GLN A 155 21.26 -26.76 11.61
CA GLN A 155 22.35 -27.27 12.46
C GLN A 155 22.07 -27.15 13.98
N HIS A 156 20.95 -26.54 14.39
CA HIS A 156 20.64 -26.22 15.80
C HIS A 156 19.59 -27.12 16.47
N ARG A 157 19.24 -28.28 15.87
CA ARG A 157 18.23 -29.23 16.41
C ARG A 157 18.52 -29.79 17.82
N GLN A 158 19.72 -29.62 18.37
CA GLN A 158 20.23 -30.47 19.45
C GLN A 158 20.27 -29.83 20.85
N THR A 159 19.91 -28.56 21.02
CA THR A 159 20.12 -27.84 22.29
C THR A 159 18.89 -27.75 23.22
N ASP A 160 17.66 -27.78 22.70
CA ASP A 160 16.42 -27.63 23.48
C ASP A 160 15.42 -28.78 23.23
N PRO A 161 15.08 -29.60 24.25
CA PRO A 161 14.12 -30.70 24.13
C PRO A 161 12.71 -30.30 23.66
N GLU A 162 12.24 -29.09 23.98
CA GLU A 162 10.92 -28.62 23.54
C GLU A 162 10.93 -28.27 22.05
N VAL A 163 11.99 -27.59 21.59
CA VAL A 163 12.19 -27.27 20.16
C VAL A 163 12.27 -28.54 19.33
N ARG A 164 12.97 -29.56 19.82
CA ARG A 164 13.04 -30.86 19.15
C ARG A 164 11.66 -31.48 18.95
N LYS A 165 10.78 -31.43 19.95
CA LYS A 165 9.39 -31.93 19.82
C LYS A 165 8.58 -31.12 18.80
N MET A 166 8.77 -29.80 18.76
CA MET A 166 8.10 -28.96 17.74
C MET A 166 8.56 -29.32 16.33
N TRP A 167 9.86 -29.59 16.12
CA TRP A 167 10.39 -30.11 14.85
C TRP A 167 9.84 -31.48 14.48
N GLU A 168 9.86 -32.44 15.41
CA GLU A 168 9.32 -33.78 15.18
C GLU A 168 7.84 -33.74 14.77
N ARG A 169 7.07 -32.84 15.38
CA ARG A 169 5.66 -32.62 15.03
C ARG A 169 5.49 -32.01 13.64
N LEU A 170 6.33 -31.04 13.27
CA LEU A 170 6.34 -30.47 11.92
C LEU A 170 6.67 -31.53 10.86
N GLU A 171 7.68 -32.37 11.10
CA GLU A 171 8.12 -33.41 10.16
C GLU A 171 7.12 -34.56 10.03
N LYS A 172 6.50 -34.97 11.15
CA LYS A 172 5.60 -36.12 11.15
C LYS A 172 4.18 -35.73 10.77
N GLU A 173 3.67 -34.67 11.36
CA GLU A 173 2.25 -34.25 11.26
C GLU A 173 2.06 -33.06 10.32
N GLY A 174 3.15 -32.43 9.84
CA GLY A 174 3.04 -31.19 9.07
C GLY A 174 2.58 -30.00 9.92
N VAL A 175 2.70 -30.04 11.26
CA VAL A 175 2.18 -28.94 12.11
C VAL A 175 3.31 -28.05 12.62
N LEU A 176 3.28 -26.79 12.21
CA LEU A 176 4.21 -25.73 12.59
C LEU A 176 3.56 -24.83 13.65
N SER A 177 4.22 -24.64 14.79
CA SER A 177 3.78 -23.65 15.77
C SER A 177 4.38 -22.27 15.51
N ASP A 178 3.68 -21.20 15.89
CA ASP A 178 4.20 -19.84 15.71
C ASP A 178 5.49 -19.58 16.51
N LYS A 179 5.63 -20.21 17.68
CA LYS A 179 6.86 -20.14 18.47
C LYS A 179 8.04 -20.74 17.69
N LEU A 180 7.85 -21.90 17.07
CA LEU A 180 8.90 -22.52 16.26
C LEU A 180 9.24 -21.65 15.03
N LEU A 181 8.22 -21.13 14.34
CA LEU A 181 8.41 -20.22 13.20
C LEU A 181 9.23 -18.98 13.58
N THR A 182 8.91 -18.37 14.71
CA THR A 182 9.62 -17.18 15.22
C THR A 182 11.10 -17.49 15.45
N ARG A 183 11.41 -18.60 16.11
CA ARG A 183 12.80 -19.02 16.35
C ARG A 183 13.55 -19.27 15.04
N ILE A 184 12.94 -19.96 14.07
CA ILE A 184 13.56 -20.21 12.75
C ILE A 184 13.93 -18.88 12.06
N TRP A 185 13.03 -17.91 12.10
CA TRP A 185 13.24 -16.62 11.44
C TRP A 185 14.18 -15.69 12.20
N GLU A 186 14.19 -15.71 13.54
CA GLU A 186 15.19 -14.99 14.36
C GLU A 186 16.61 -15.49 14.09
N GLU A 187 16.81 -16.81 14.08
CA GLU A 187 18.11 -17.41 13.77
C GLU A 187 18.56 -17.08 12.34
N LYS A 188 17.62 -17.04 11.40
CA LYS A 188 17.93 -16.70 10.01
C LYS A 188 18.23 -15.22 9.82
N ASP A 189 17.48 -14.34 10.49
CA ASP A 189 17.72 -12.90 10.49
C ASP A 189 19.12 -12.55 11.02
N GLN A 190 19.63 -13.29 12.02
CA GLN A 190 21.02 -13.13 12.52
C GLN A 190 22.09 -13.45 11.46
N GLN A 191 21.77 -14.23 10.44
CA GLN A 191 22.68 -14.60 9.35
C GLN A 191 22.59 -13.64 8.15
N LEU A 192 21.57 -12.78 8.10
CA LEU A 192 21.34 -11.86 6.99
C LEU A 192 22.04 -10.51 7.25
N GLU A 193 22.65 -9.94 6.22
CA GLU A 193 23.23 -8.58 6.30
C GLU A 193 22.17 -7.50 6.62
N ARG A 194 20.93 -7.74 6.19
CA ARG A 194 19.77 -6.88 6.46
C ARG A 194 18.61 -7.75 6.95
N PRO A 195 18.39 -7.86 8.27
CA PRO A 195 17.27 -8.60 8.85
C PRO A 195 15.92 -8.05 8.39
N PHE A 196 14.96 -8.93 8.10
CA PHE A 196 13.60 -8.51 7.72
C PHE A 196 12.51 -9.55 8.03
N LEU A 197 12.86 -10.80 8.34
CA LEU A 197 11.89 -11.90 8.47
C LEU A 197 10.96 -11.69 9.66
N VAL A 198 11.52 -11.32 10.82
CA VAL A 198 10.74 -11.05 12.03
C VAL A 198 9.94 -9.75 11.87
N GLN A 199 10.57 -8.71 11.30
CA GLN A 199 9.92 -7.41 11.08
C GLN A 199 8.69 -7.52 10.16
N ARG A 200 8.76 -8.35 9.11
CA ARG A 200 7.69 -8.54 8.13
C ARG A 200 6.94 -9.86 8.32
N LYS A 201 6.99 -10.45 9.52
CA LYS A 201 6.45 -11.79 9.80
C LYS A 201 4.99 -11.95 9.37
N THR A 202 4.15 -10.96 9.64
CA THR A 202 2.71 -10.98 9.29
C THR A 202 2.50 -11.02 7.78
N PHE A 203 3.18 -10.15 7.04
CA PHE A 203 3.12 -10.15 5.56
C PHE A 203 3.59 -11.50 4.99
N LEU A 204 4.74 -12.01 5.46
CA LEU A 204 5.30 -13.27 4.97
C LEU A 204 4.38 -14.47 5.26
N LYS A 205 3.75 -14.51 6.43
CA LYS A 205 2.72 -15.50 6.78
C LYS A 205 1.55 -15.42 5.81
N ASN A 206 0.94 -14.25 5.66
CA ASN A 206 -0.20 -14.03 4.76
C ASN A 206 0.14 -14.44 3.32
N LEU A 207 1.37 -14.15 2.88
CA LEU A 207 1.85 -14.52 1.55
C LEU A 207 2.04 -16.03 1.39
N MET A 208 2.58 -16.71 2.39
CA MET A 208 2.69 -18.18 2.37
C MET A 208 1.32 -18.86 2.42
N GLU A 209 0.36 -18.31 3.16
CA GLU A 209 -1.03 -18.76 3.17
C GLU A 209 -1.69 -18.57 1.80
N LYS A 210 -1.45 -17.43 1.15
CA LYS A 210 -1.98 -17.14 -0.18
C LYS A 210 -1.61 -18.20 -1.21
N TYR A 211 -0.40 -18.74 -1.13
CA TYR A 211 0.12 -19.79 -2.01
C TYR A 211 -0.13 -21.22 -1.51
N TYR A 212 -0.88 -21.38 -0.41
CA TYR A 212 -1.16 -22.66 0.26
C TYR A 212 0.11 -23.46 0.60
N LEU A 213 1.18 -22.76 0.94
CA LEU A 213 2.41 -23.38 1.44
C LEU A 213 2.28 -23.74 2.92
N LEU A 214 1.53 -22.90 3.65
CA LEU A 214 1.03 -23.17 5.00
C LEU A 214 -0.43 -22.71 5.09
N CYS A 215 -1.17 -23.17 6.09
CA CYS A 215 -2.47 -22.61 6.42
C CYS A 215 -2.68 -22.59 7.94
N ASN A 216 -3.29 -21.53 8.46
CA ASN A 216 -3.69 -21.48 9.86
C ASN A 216 -4.58 -22.68 10.23
N ALA A 217 -4.16 -23.42 11.25
CA ALA A 217 -4.78 -24.62 11.80
C ALA A 217 -5.11 -24.46 13.30
N THR A 218 -5.12 -23.22 13.80
CA THR A 218 -5.42 -22.91 15.20
C THR A 218 -6.85 -23.30 15.54
N PHE A 219 -7.03 -24.06 16.61
CA PHE A 219 -8.34 -24.57 17.02
C PHE A 219 -9.14 -23.47 17.72
N VAL A 220 -10.26 -23.06 17.13
CA VAL A 220 -11.25 -22.18 17.77
C VAL A 220 -12.40 -23.07 18.24
N GLY A 221 -12.54 -23.23 19.56
CA GLY A 221 -13.63 -24.03 20.13
C GLY A 221 -14.99 -23.32 20.05
N ASP A 222 -16.07 -24.09 20.06
CA ASP A 222 -17.45 -23.58 20.13
C ASP A 222 -17.89 -23.19 21.58
N GLY A 223 -16.98 -23.10 22.55
CA GLY A 223 -17.30 -22.98 23.99
C GLY A 223 -17.13 -21.58 24.59
N ASP A 224 -18.03 -21.19 25.49
CA ASP A 224 -18.02 -20.00 26.37
C ASP A 224 -16.95 -20.11 27.49
N GLY A 225 -15.68 -20.32 27.14
CA GLY A 225 -14.58 -20.40 28.10
C GLY A 225 -13.73 -19.12 28.15
N ASP A 226 -13.69 -18.46 29.31
CA ASP A 226 -12.98 -17.19 29.59
C ASP A 226 -11.43 -17.23 29.56
N ASP A 227 -10.80 -18.25 28.97
CA ASP A 227 -9.32 -18.37 28.94
C ASP A 227 -8.77 -18.49 27.51
N GLU A 228 -9.19 -17.57 26.64
CA GLU A 228 -8.76 -17.48 25.23
C GLU A 228 -7.39 -16.79 25.04
N SER A 229 -6.82 -16.18 26.08
CA SER A 229 -5.63 -15.31 25.95
C SER A 229 -4.29 -16.05 25.79
N GLN A 230 -4.28 -17.40 25.79
CA GLN A 230 -3.05 -18.21 25.76
C GLN A 230 -2.98 -19.29 24.66
N GLN A 231 -3.92 -19.36 23.70
CA GLN A 231 -3.82 -20.35 22.63
C GLN A 231 -2.71 -20.00 21.63
N GLU A 232 -1.70 -20.86 21.54
CA GLU A 232 -0.61 -20.75 20.57
C GLU A 232 -1.12 -20.96 19.15
N GLU A 233 -0.81 -20.03 18.24
CA GLU A 233 -1.12 -20.16 16.81
C GLU A 233 -0.41 -21.38 16.21
N MET A 234 -1.15 -22.16 15.43
CA MET A 234 -0.69 -23.36 14.76
C MET A 234 -0.95 -23.26 13.27
N TYR A 235 -0.04 -23.81 12.46
CA TYR A 235 -0.09 -23.82 11.02
C TYR A 235 0.11 -25.23 10.50
N PHE A 236 -0.57 -25.58 9.41
CA PHE A 236 -0.38 -26.86 8.72
C PHE A 236 0.44 -26.65 7.44
N VAL A 237 1.51 -27.42 7.28
CA VAL A 237 2.52 -27.37 6.22
C VAL A 237 2.53 -28.73 5.50
N PRO A 238 1.65 -28.92 4.49
CA PRO A 238 1.42 -30.22 3.87
C PRO A 238 2.63 -30.77 3.10
N ALA A 239 3.57 -29.91 2.69
CA ALA A 239 4.77 -30.34 1.97
C ALA A 239 5.75 -31.14 2.85
N LEU A 240 5.69 -30.97 4.17
CA LEU A 240 6.51 -31.69 5.15
C LEU A 240 5.78 -32.87 5.81
N LEU A 241 4.50 -33.09 5.49
CA LEU A 241 3.71 -34.16 6.07
C LEU A 241 4.27 -35.52 5.64
N ASN A 242 4.90 -36.24 6.58
CA ASN A 242 5.45 -37.58 6.36
C ASN A 242 4.66 -38.69 7.09
N CYS A 243 3.47 -38.37 7.61
CA CYS A 243 2.63 -39.33 8.31
C CYS A 243 2.24 -40.50 7.38
N GLU A 244 2.58 -41.73 7.79
CA GLU A 244 2.23 -42.94 7.07
C GLU A 244 0.72 -43.17 7.03
N ARG A 245 0.23 -43.63 5.88
CA ARG A 245 -1.19 -43.92 5.66
C ARG A 245 -1.70 -44.96 6.65
N ASN A 246 -2.71 -44.61 7.43
CA ASN A 246 -3.48 -45.54 8.24
C ASN A 246 -4.90 -45.71 7.65
N ASN A 247 -5.19 -46.90 7.13
CA ASN A 247 -6.49 -47.20 6.51
C ASN A 247 -7.65 -47.24 7.51
N GLU A 248 -7.43 -47.62 8.77
CA GLU A 248 -8.51 -47.70 9.78
C GLU A 248 -9.02 -46.30 10.14
N MET A 249 -8.13 -45.31 10.17
CA MET A 249 -8.47 -43.90 10.42
C MET A 249 -9.06 -43.22 9.19
N LEU A 250 -8.57 -43.60 8.00
CA LEU A 250 -9.03 -43.08 6.72
C LEU A 250 -10.39 -43.65 6.31
N TYR A 251 -10.68 -44.91 6.67
CA TYR A 251 -11.94 -45.61 6.39
C TYR A 251 -12.45 -46.28 7.68
N PRO A 252 -13.19 -45.54 8.52
CA PRO A 252 -13.75 -46.08 9.75
C PRO A 252 -14.68 -47.27 9.47
N SER A 253 -14.61 -48.32 10.29
CA SER A 253 -15.34 -49.59 10.08
C SER A 253 -16.87 -49.45 10.03
N GLU A 254 -17.42 -48.38 10.61
CA GLU A 254 -18.86 -48.07 10.65
C GLU A 254 -19.33 -47.26 9.44
N THR A 255 -18.46 -47.02 8.45
CA THR A 255 -18.80 -46.24 7.24
C THR A 255 -18.86 -47.10 6.00
N ASN A 256 -19.97 -47.00 5.28
CA ASN A 256 -20.16 -47.52 3.94
C ASN A 256 -19.44 -46.62 2.93
N ARG A 257 -18.77 -47.23 1.97
CA ARG A 257 -18.11 -46.54 0.86
C ARG A 257 -19.01 -46.55 -0.38
N PHE A 258 -19.21 -45.38 -0.98
CA PHE A 258 -19.91 -45.31 -2.26
C PHE A 258 -19.10 -46.04 -3.35
N PRO A 259 -19.72 -46.99 -4.11
CA PRO A 259 -18.98 -47.85 -5.03
C PRO A 259 -18.24 -47.13 -6.17
N GLN A 260 -18.67 -45.91 -6.55
CA GLN A 260 -18.14 -45.21 -7.72
C GLN A 260 -17.48 -43.89 -7.33
N ALA A 261 -16.16 -43.83 -7.53
CA ALA A 261 -15.36 -42.64 -7.23
C ALA A 261 -15.42 -41.60 -8.35
N LEU A 262 -15.26 -40.32 -7.99
CA LEU A 262 -14.97 -39.23 -8.91
C LEU A 262 -13.45 -39.13 -9.12
N TYR A 263 -13.02 -38.84 -10.34
CA TYR A 263 -11.60 -38.74 -10.68
C TYR A 263 -11.28 -37.40 -11.34
N PHE A 264 -10.20 -36.75 -10.91
CA PHE A 264 -9.59 -35.63 -11.62
C PHE A 264 -8.33 -36.14 -12.33
N VAL A 265 -8.43 -36.37 -13.64
CA VAL A 265 -7.36 -36.97 -14.45
C VAL A 265 -6.56 -35.88 -15.13
N PHE A 266 -5.28 -35.75 -14.79
CA PHE A 266 -4.44 -34.68 -15.32
C PHE A 266 -3.90 -35.03 -16.71
N SER A 267 -3.92 -34.02 -17.58
CA SER A 267 -3.47 -34.14 -18.97
C SER A 267 -1.99 -34.48 -19.02
N GLU A 268 -1.59 -35.17 -20.10
CA GLU A 268 -0.21 -35.64 -20.28
C GLU A 268 0.34 -36.50 -19.13
N LYS A 269 -0.57 -37.15 -18.40
CA LYS A 269 -0.28 -37.99 -17.23
C LYS A 269 0.69 -37.31 -16.26
N PHE A 270 0.53 -36.01 -16.06
CA PHE A 270 1.37 -35.21 -15.18
C PHE A 270 0.55 -34.52 -14.10
N LEU A 271 0.69 -34.98 -12.86
CA LEU A 271 0.19 -34.30 -11.66
C LEU A 271 1.38 -33.67 -10.92
N PRO A 272 1.50 -32.33 -10.89
CA PRO A 272 2.54 -31.65 -10.16
C PRO A 272 2.56 -32.06 -8.69
N SER A 273 3.75 -32.28 -8.14
CA SER A 273 3.93 -32.77 -6.77
C SER A 273 3.22 -31.91 -5.74
N GLY A 274 3.30 -30.58 -5.88
CA GLY A 274 2.69 -29.61 -4.98
C GLY A 274 1.18 -29.36 -5.17
N MET A 275 0.53 -29.90 -6.21
CA MET A 275 -0.91 -29.68 -6.45
C MET A 275 -1.73 -30.27 -5.31
N PHE A 276 -1.40 -31.51 -4.91
CA PHE A 276 -2.11 -32.22 -3.85
C PHE A 276 -1.86 -31.60 -2.47
N SER A 277 -0.62 -31.19 -2.17
CA SER A 277 -0.30 -30.51 -0.91
C SER A 277 -1.10 -29.22 -0.74
N ARG A 278 -1.21 -28.40 -1.79
CA ARG A 278 -2.02 -27.18 -1.77
C ARG A 278 -3.51 -27.46 -1.58
N LEU A 279 -4.03 -28.50 -2.24
CA LEU A 279 -5.40 -28.95 -2.01
C LEU A 279 -5.61 -29.38 -0.55
N GLN A 280 -4.66 -30.12 0.05
CA GLN A 280 -4.74 -30.49 1.45
C GLN A 280 -4.71 -29.28 2.39
N ALA A 281 -3.82 -28.31 2.17
CA ALA A 281 -3.82 -27.06 2.96
C ALA A 281 -5.14 -26.31 2.82
N LEU A 282 -5.67 -26.20 1.61
CA LEU A 282 -6.97 -25.56 1.38
C LEU A 282 -8.09 -26.29 2.12
N CYS A 283 -8.15 -27.62 2.03
CA CYS A 283 -9.15 -28.40 2.75
C CYS A 283 -8.98 -28.30 4.28
N VAL A 284 -7.74 -28.34 4.80
CA VAL A 284 -7.50 -28.17 6.25
C VAL A 284 -7.91 -26.78 6.73
N ARG A 285 -7.63 -25.73 5.95
CA ARG A 285 -8.12 -24.36 6.22
C ARG A 285 -9.64 -24.32 6.33
N ARG A 286 -10.35 -25.09 5.49
CA ARG A 286 -11.82 -25.08 5.42
C ARG A 286 -12.48 -25.95 6.50
N PHE A 287 -12.01 -27.18 6.67
CA PHE A 287 -12.65 -28.18 7.54
C PHE A 287 -12.02 -28.28 8.94
N GLY A 288 -10.86 -27.65 9.13
CA GLY A 288 -10.07 -27.71 10.35
C GLY A 288 -9.27 -29.00 10.47
N LEU A 289 -8.07 -28.89 11.05
CA LEU A 289 -7.17 -30.04 11.21
C LEU A 289 -7.74 -31.10 12.16
N ALA A 290 -8.44 -30.69 13.23
CA ALA A 290 -8.99 -31.60 14.23
C ALA A 290 -10.13 -32.51 13.72
N LYS A 291 -10.91 -32.03 12.73
CA LYS A 291 -12.00 -32.80 12.11
C LYS A 291 -11.53 -33.56 10.86
N SER A 292 -10.28 -33.36 10.45
CA SER A 292 -9.69 -33.95 9.25
C SER A 292 -8.72 -35.06 9.60
N CYS A 293 -8.48 -35.97 8.66
CA CYS A 293 -7.46 -37.01 8.78
C CYS A 293 -6.52 -36.92 7.57
N VAL A 294 -5.30 -36.42 7.78
CA VAL A 294 -4.36 -36.08 6.69
C VAL A 294 -3.11 -36.96 6.73
N TYR A 295 -2.70 -37.46 5.57
CA TYR A 295 -1.50 -38.27 5.37
C TYR A 295 -0.72 -37.83 4.11
N ALA A 296 0.50 -38.33 3.96
CA ALA A 296 1.27 -38.16 2.74
C ALA A 296 0.53 -38.81 1.55
N GLY A 297 -0.09 -38.00 0.68
CA GLY A 297 -0.76 -38.46 -0.54
C GLY A 297 -2.24 -38.85 -0.41
N CYS A 298 -2.85 -38.80 0.78
CA CYS A 298 -4.30 -38.95 0.94
C CYS A 298 -4.84 -38.20 2.15
N ALA A 299 -6.12 -37.83 2.14
CA ALA A 299 -6.79 -37.24 3.30
C ALA A 299 -8.29 -37.51 3.29
N ARG A 300 -8.89 -37.59 4.49
CA ARG A 300 -10.33 -37.63 4.72
C ARG A 300 -10.80 -36.30 5.34
N PHE A 301 -11.86 -35.75 4.80
CA PHE A 301 -12.47 -34.50 5.24
C PHE A 301 -13.97 -34.69 5.50
N PRO A 302 -14.55 -33.98 6.47
CA PRO A 302 -15.99 -34.01 6.73
C PRO A 302 -16.78 -33.33 5.60
N THR A 303 -18.08 -33.64 5.53
CA THR A 303 -19.07 -32.89 4.73
C THR A 303 -19.99 -32.09 5.64
N ASP A 304 -20.93 -31.33 5.08
CA ASP A 304 -21.93 -30.61 5.88
C ASP A 304 -22.90 -31.58 6.58
N ASN A 305 -23.15 -32.74 5.97
CA ASN A 305 -23.74 -33.86 6.66
C ASN A 305 -22.71 -34.56 7.56
N ASN A 306 -22.92 -34.52 8.89
CA ASN A 306 -22.01 -35.13 9.87
C ASN A 306 -21.88 -36.66 9.79
N LYS A 307 -22.77 -37.34 9.06
CA LYS A 307 -22.70 -38.78 8.78
C LYS A 307 -21.87 -39.11 7.55
N GLN A 308 -21.54 -38.10 6.74
CA GLN A 308 -20.79 -38.27 5.51
C GLN A 308 -19.41 -37.61 5.60
N SER A 309 -18.48 -38.15 4.83
CA SER A 309 -17.12 -37.60 4.67
C SER A 309 -16.60 -38.01 3.30
N PHE A 310 -15.59 -37.32 2.80
CA PHE A 310 -14.96 -37.67 1.53
C PHE A 310 -13.46 -37.89 1.70
N VAL A 311 -12.92 -38.81 0.91
CA VAL A 311 -11.49 -39.14 0.88
C VAL A 311 -10.93 -38.72 -0.46
N VAL A 312 -9.87 -37.90 -0.45
CA VAL A 312 -9.09 -37.55 -1.64
C VAL A 312 -7.75 -38.26 -1.58
N SER A 313 -7.44 -39.02 -2.62
CA SER A 313 -6.17 -39.75 -2.76
C SER A 313 -5.45 -39.36 -4.05
N LYS A 314 -4.18 -39.00 -3.93
CA LYS A 314 -3.28 -38.82 -5.07
C LYS A 314 -2.82 -40.18 -5.58
N VAL A 315 -3.02 -40.45 -6.87
CA VAL A 315 -2.55 -41.69 -7.52
C VAL A 315 -1.90 -41.34 -8.86
N ASN A 316 -0.58 -41.50 -8.96
CA ASN A 316 0.21 -41.20 -10.15
C ASN A 316 -0.10 -39.80 -10.74
N HIS A 317 -0.98 -39.75 -11.74
CA HIS A 317 -1.37 -38.55 -12.49
C HIS A 317 -2.84 -38.15 -12.32
N TYR A 318 -3.54 -38.70 -11.34
CA TYR A 318 -4.93 -38.35 -11.08
C TYR A 318 -5.21 -38.26 -9.58
N LEU A 319 -6.28 -37.55 -9.23
CA LEU A 319 -6.86 -37.56 -7.89
C LEU A 319 -8.11 -38.43 -7.91
N LYS A 320 -8.23 -39.32 -6.92
CA LYS A 320 -9.40 -40.15 -6.70
C LYS A 320 -10.16 -39.62 -5.49
N VAL A 321 -11.46 -39.40 -5.67
CA VAL A 321 -12.36 -38.86 -4.65
C VAL A 321 -13.43 -39.89 -4.34
N GLU A 322 -13.54 -40.25 -3.07
CA GLU A 322 -14.43 -41.30 -2.60
C GLU A 322 -15.36 -40.74 -1.53
N LEU A 323 -16.64 -41.13 -1.55
CA LEU A 323 -17.62 -40.69 -0.57
C LEU A 323 -17.88 -41.81 0.44
N LEU A 324 -17.89 -41.46 1.72
CA LEU A 324 -18.15 -42.35 2.85
C LEU A 324 -19.40 -41.88 3.58
N SER A 325 -20.22 -42.81 4.05
CA SER A 325 -21.44 -42.53 4.82
C SER A 325 -21.60 -43.56 5.93
N SER A 326 -21.91 -43.13 7.15
CA SER A 326 -22.39 -44.05 8.21
C SER A 326 -23.88 -44.41 8.06
N SER A 327 -24.53 -43.96 6.99
CA SER A 327 -25.88 -44.36 6.60
C SER A 327 -25.88 -44.99 5.20
N ASP A 328 -27.03 -45.52 4.77
CA ASP A 328 -27.17 -46.08 3.42
C ASP A 328 -27.36 -45.02 2.31
N ALA A 329 -27.44 -43.74 2.70
CA ALA A 329 -27.64 -42.61 1.79
C ALA A 329 -26.33 -41.84 1.52
N PHE A 330 -26.18 -41.38 0.27
CA PHE A 330 -25.07 -40.58 -0.23
C PHE A 330 -25.63 -39.32 -0.90
N THR A 331 -25.60 -38.19 -0.20
CA THR A 331 -26.24 -36.94 -0.64
C THR A 331 -25.24 -35.83 -0.95
N GLU A 332 -24.02 -35.93 -0.44
CA GLU A 332 -23.05 -34.83 -0.47
C GLU A 332 -22.12 -34.87 -1.70
N GLY A 333 -22.29 -35.85 -2.60
CA GLY A 333 -21.38 -36.04 -3.75
C GLY A 333 -21.30 -34.81 -4.66
N LEU A 334 -22.45 -34.24 -5.05
CA LEU A 334 -22.49 -33.05 -5.89
C LEU A 334 -21.81 -31.85 -5.22
N SER A 335 -22.09 -31.60 -3.93
CA SER A 335 -21.47 -30.51 -3.16
C SER A 335 -19.96 -30.68 -3.05
N VAL A 336 -19.47 -31.91 -2.82
CA VAL A 336 -18.04 -32.25 -2.83
C VAL A 336 -17.41 -32.01 -4.21
N ARG A 337 -18.09 -32.37 -5.30
CA ARG A 337 -17.62 -32.09 -6.67
C ARG A 337 -17.50 -30.59 -6.91
N LYS A 338 -18.54 -29.80 -6.57
CA LYS A 338 -18.54 -28.34 -6.72
C LYS A 338 -17.36 -27.72 -5.99
N PHE A 339 -17.22 -28.05 -4.70
CA PHE A 339 -16.11 -27.61 -3.86
C PHE A 339 -14.75 -27.90 -4.48
N LEU A 340 -14.48 -29.15 -4.84
CA LEU A 340 -13.19 -29.57 -5.37
C LEU A 340 -12.88 -28.96 -6.75
N SER A 341 -13.90 -28.73 -7.57
CA SER A 341 -13.73 -28.12 -8.89
C SER A 341 -13.31 -26.66 -8.77
N SER A 342 -13.95 -25.89 -7.89
CA SER A 342 -13.53 -24.50 -7.62
C SER A 342 -12.17 -24.45 -6.90
N ALA A 343 -11.91 -25.34 -5.93
CA ALA A 343 -10.63 -25.44 -5.24
C ALA A 343 -9.44 -25.75 -6.16
N LEU A 344 -9.58 -26.76 -7.01
CA LEU A 344 -8.53 -27.12 -7.97
C LEU A 344 -8.34 -26.04 -9.03
N PHE A 345 -9.42 -25.37 -9.43
CA PHE A 345 -9.35 -24.26 -10.37
C PHE A 345 -8.60 -23.07 -9.80
N GLU A 346 -8.87 -22.65 -8.56
CA GLU A 346 -8.13 -21.57 -7.93
C GLU A 346 -6.65 -21.90 -7.74
N ILE A 347 -6.33 -23.12 -7.29
CA ILE A 347 -4.93 -23.57 -7.17
C ILE A 347 -4.25 -23.52 -8.56
N LYS A 348 -4.94 -23.99 -9.60
CA LYS A 348 -4.48 -23.89 -10.98
C LYS A 348 -4.23 -22.43 -11.37
N GLU A 349 -5.17 -21.52 -11.13
CA GLU A 349 -5.04 -20.10 -11.51
C GLU A 349 -3.90 -19.39 -10.79
N LYS A 350 -3.69 -19.68 -9.50
CA LYS A 350 -2.63 -19.05 -8.70
C LYS A 350 -1.23 -19.60 -8.95
N TRP A 351 -1.12 -20.88 -9.34
CA TRP A 351 0.18 -21.56 -9.37
C TRP A 351 0.60 -22.07 -10.74
N ILE A 352 -0.29 -22.75 -11.46
CA ILE A 352 0.06 -23.39 -12.74
C ILE A 352 -1.11 -23.31 -13.75
N PRO A 353 -1.40 -22.10 -14.28
CA PRO A 353 -2.62 -21.85 -15.07
C PRO A 353 -2.76 -22.71 -16.33
N CYS A 354 -1.64 -23.20 -16.86
CA CYS A 354 -1.57 -24.06 -18.03
C CYS A 354 -1.93 -25.52 -17.76
N ILE A 355 -2.07 -25.94 -16.50
CA ILE A 355 -2.44 -27.32 -16.21
C ILE A 355 -3.88 -27.60 -16.62
N GLN A 356 -4.09 -28.78 -17.18
CA GLN A 356 -5.42 -29.25 -17.59
C GLN A 356 -5.73 -30.57 -16.92
N TYR A 357 -6.97 -30.74 -16.50
CA TYR A 357 -7.49 -32.00 -16.00
C TYR A 357 -8.90 -32.22 -16.54
N LYS A 358 -9.34 -33.47 -16.54
CA LYS A 358 -10.71 -33.86 -16.88
C LYS A 358 -11.35 -34.54 -15.68
N LEU A 359 -12.61 -34.22 -15.42
CA LEU A 359 -13.42 -34.98 -14.48
C LEU A 359 -13.85 -36.28 -15.16
N CYS A 360 -13.70 -37.40 -14.47
CA CYS A 360 -14.00 -38.73 -14.98
C CYS A 360 -14.72 -39.58 -13.93
N CYS A 361 -15.48 -40.56 -14.39
CA CYS A 361 -15.89 -41.73 -13.62
C CYS A 361 -15.15 -42.99 -14.13
N CYS A 362 -15.39 -44.14 -13.52
CA CYS A 362 -14.78 -45.41 -13.92
C CYS A 362 -15.85 -46.42 -14.35
N LYS A 363 -15.59 -47.17 -15.44
CA LYS A 363 -16.51 -48.21 -15.96
C LYS A 363 -16.43 -49.53 -15.21
N GLN A 364 -15.25 -49.95 -14.74
CA GLN A 364 -15.02 -51.23 -14.04
C GLN A 364 -13.91 -51.11 -13.00
N HIS A 365 -14.12 -51.70 -11.82
CA HIS A 365 -13.08 -51.91 -10.81
C HIS A 365 -12.32 -53.20 -11.16
N ASP A 366 -11.15 -53.11 -11.81
CA ASP A 366 -10.24 -54.24 -11.97
C ASP A 366 -9.02 -54.04 -11.05
N ASP A 367 -8.63 -55.09 -10.32
CA ASP A 367 -7.72 -54.97 -9.16
C ASP A 367 -6.26 -54.73 -9.55
N ARG A 368 -5.88 -54.77 -10.84
CA ARG A 368 -4.50 -54.47 -11.29
C ARG A 368 -4.41 -53.89 -12.71
N LYS A 369 -4.68 -52.59 -12.86
CA LYS A 369 -4.05 -51.60 -13.78
C LYS A 369 -4.86 -50.29 -13.68
N GLU A 370 -4.29 -49.19 -14.17
CA GLU A 370 -4.91 -47.85 -14.21
C GLU A 370 -6.43 -47.91 -14.56
N PRO A 371 -7.32 -47.19 -13.84
CA PRO A 371 -8.77 -47.26 -14.09
C PRO A 371 -9.13 -46.87 -15.53
N ASP A 372 -10.14 -47.53 -16.11
CA ASP A 372 -10.69 -47.12 -17.40
C ASP A 372 -11.55 -45.86 -17.21
N PHE A 373 -10.90 -44.70 -17.41
CA PHE A 373 -11.49 -43.39 -17.21
C PHE A 373 -12.51 -43.05 -18.30
N LEU A 374 -13.74 -42.80 -17.89
CA LEU A 374 -14.77 -42.21 -18.73
C LEU A 374 -14.93 -40.74 -18.34
N ALA A 375 -14.51 -39.83 -19.23
CA ALA A 375 -14.66 -38.38 -19.03
C ALA A 375 -16.15 -38.00 -18.93
N LEU A 376 -16.48 -37.09 -18.02
CA LEU A 376 -17.80 -36.50 -17.94
C LEU A 376 -18.00 -35.55 -19.14
N ALA A 377 -19.16 -35.60 -19.80
CA ALA A 377 -19.43 -34.80 -20.99
C ALA A 377 -19.46 -33.30 -20.65
N THR A 378 -18.78 -32.47 -21.45
CA THR A 378 -18.71 -31.01 -21.27
C THR A 378 -19.24 -30.21 -22.47
N ASP A 379 -19.94 -30.85 -23.42
CA ASP A 379 -20.46 -30.22 -24.64
C ASP A 379 -21.99 -30.24 -24.68
N ASP A 380 -22.61 -29.13 -25.11
CA ASP A 380 -24.07 -28.87 -25.16
C ASP A 380 -24.88 -29.77 -26.12
N GLY A 381 -24.25 -30.77 -26.74
CA GLY A 381 -24.88 -31.59 -27.78
C GLY A 381 -24.73 -33.08 -27.51
N ALA A 382 -25.28 -33.61 -26.42
CA ALA A 382 -25.18 -35.05 -26.19
C ALA A 382 -26.15 -35.68 -25.17
N LEU A 383 -27.44 -35.75 -25.50
CA LEU A 383 -28.25 -36.89 -25.02
C LEU A 383 -27.67 -38.25 -25.51
N GLU A 384 -26.77 -38.22 -26.51
CA GLU A 384 -26.10 -39.39 -27.09
C GLU A 384 -24.73 -39.76 -26.47
N GLN A 385 -24.04 -38.90 -25.69
CA GLN A 385 -22.71 -39.21 -25.08
C GLN A 385 -22.77 -39.56 -23.58
N ASP A 386 -23.88 -39.30 -22.91
CA ASP A 386 -24.18 -39.80 -21.56
C ASP A 386 -24.36 -41.35 -21.54
N SER A 387 -24.31 -41.97 -22.72
CA SER A 387 -24.32 -43.43 -22.93
C SER A 387 -23.05 -44.08 -22.36
N GLY A 388 -23.05 -44.36 -21.06
CA GLY A 388 -21.97 -45.10 -20.40
C GLY A 388 -21.67 -44.68 -18.96
N ILE A 389 -22.17 -43.52 -18.52
CA ILE A 389 -22.07 -43.11 -17.11
C ILE A 389 -23.12 -43.88 -16.30
N PRO A 390 -22.71 -44.63 -15.26
CA PRO A 390 -23.66 -45.38 -14.44
C PRO A 390 -24.70 -44.46 -13.77
N SER A 391 -25.97 -44.89 -13.71
CA SER A 391 -27.06 -44.09 -13.13
C SER A 391 -26.77 -43.69 -11.67
N ALA A 392 -26.30 -44.63 -10.86
CA ALA A 392 -25.95 -44.37 -9.46
C ALA A 392 -24.86 -43.28 -9.31
N PHE A 393 -23.93 -43.16 -10.25
CA PHE A 393 -22.95 -42.07 -10.23
C PHE A 393 -23.59 -40.74 -10.56
N ARG A 394 -24.50 -40.71 -11.55
CA ARG A 394 -25.25 -39.50 -11.90
C ARG A 394 -26.06 -39.00 -10.71
N ASP A 395 -26.79 -39.89 -10.04
CA ASP A 395 -27.66 -39.56 -8.91
C ASP A 395 -26.93 -38.96 -7.69
N VAL A 396 -25.61 -39.20 -7.57
CA VAL A 396 -24.80 -38.74 -6.43
C VAL A 396 -23.88 -37.58 -6.80
N TRP A 397 -23.27 -37.60 -8.00
CA TRP A 397 -22.21 -36.66 -8.41
C TRP A 397 -22.64 -35.65 -9.48
N MET A 398 -23.79 -35.84 -10.14
CA MET A 398 -24.24 -35.03 -11.28
C MET A 398 -25.60 -34.36 -11.06
N THR A 399 -26.57 -35.06 -10.45
CA THR A 399 -27.96 -34.59 -10.36
C THR A 399 -28.11 -33.38 -9.43
N GLY A 400 -28.02 -32.19 -10.01
CA GLY A 400 -28.92 -31.08 -9.69
C GLY A 400 -30.08 -31.14 -10.67
N SER A 401 -31.27 -31.51 -10.22
CA SER A 401 -32.47 -31.64 -11.05
C SER A 401 -32.87 -30.30 -11.68
N SER A 402 -33.28 -30.36 -12.94
CA SER A 402 -34.31 -29.54 -13.59
C SER A 402 -34.18 -28.03 -13.44
N GLN A 403 -33.91 -27.33 -14.55
CA GLN A 403 -34.26 -25.91 -14.68
C GLN A 403 -35.69 -25.73 -14.11
N PRO A 404 -35.88 -24.95 -13.04
CA PRO A 404 -37.20 -24.39 -12.79
C PRO A 404 -37.58 -23.64 -14.05
N ASP A 405 -38.86 -23.74 -14.43
CA ASP A 405 -39.44 -23.00 -15.55
C ASP A 405 -38.80 -21.62 -15.64
N ARG A 406 -38.20 -21.31 -16.80
CA ARG A 406 -37.81 -19.95 -17.13
C ARG A 406 -39.06 -19.11 -16.90
N THR A 407 -39.12 -18.36 -15.80
CA THR A 407 -40.03 -17.23 -15.74
C THR A 407 -39.50 -16.30 -16.82
N GLU A 408 -40.13 -16.38 -17.99
CA GLU A 408 -40.05 -15.35 -19.00
C GLU A 408 -40.17 -14.02 -18.25
N ASN A 409 -39.23 -13.11 -18.49
CA ASN A 409 -39.38 -11.71 -18.12
C ASN A 409 -40.65 -11.18 -18.83
N SER A 410 -41.81 -11.41 -18.24
CA SER A 410 -43.08 -10.86 -18.69
C SER A 410 -43.24 -9.50 -18.05
N GLY A 411 -42.66 -8.47 -18.69
CA GLY A 411 -43.05 -7.08 -18.44
C GLY A 411 -41.91 -6.08 -18.36
N GLY A 412 -41.53 -5.53 -19.52
CA GLY A 412 -40.77 -4.29 -19.63
C GLY A 412 -40.38 -4.03 -21.09
N ASP A 413 -40.88 -2.95 -21.70
CA ASP A 413 -40.52 -2.52 -23.06
C ASP A 413 -39.01 -2.22 -23.13
N GLY A 414 -38.25 -3.08 -23.82
CA GLY A 414 -36.78 -3.19 -23.70
C GLY A 414 -35.92 -2.11 -24.38
N PRO A 415 -34.58 -2.20 -24.18
CA PRO A 415 -33.72 -2.48 -25.32
C PRO A 415 -32.61 -3.54 -25.08
N VAL A 416 -32.42 -4.35 -26.13
CA VAL A 416 -31.19 -4.92 -26.74
C VAL A 416 -30.02 -5.42 -25.87
N ILE A 417 -29.63 -6.66 -26.20
CA ILE A 417 -28.34 -7.33 -25.89
C ILE A 417 -27.16 -6.37 -26.05
N LEU A 418 -26.57 -5.92 -24.93
CA LEU A 418 -25.32 -5.18 -24.93
C LEU A 418 -24.16 -6.18 -24.97
N LEU A 419 -23.45 -6.22 -26.09
CA LEU A 419 -22.12 -6.84 -26.16
C LEU A 419 -21.18 -6.09 -25.20
N PRO A 420 -20.11 -6.75 -24.72
CA PRO A 420 -19.07 -6.04 -24.00
C PRO A 420 -18.62 -4.81 -24.81
N THR A 421 -18.74 -3.64 -24.21
CA THR A 421 -18.39 -2.34 -24.84
C THR A 421 -16.89 -2.13 -24.92
N GLY A 422 -16.09 -2.96 -24.23
CA GLY A 422 -14.63 -3.01 -24.27
C GLY A 422 -14.11 -4.45 -24.46
N ASP A 423 -12.79 -4.63 -24.51
CA ASP A 423 -12.17 -5.97 -24.59
C ASP A 423 -12.11 -6.63 -23.20
N PRO A 424 -12.94 -7.65 -22.91
CA PRO A 424 -12.96 -8.29 -21.60
C PRO A 424 -11.76 -9.24 -21.40
N SER A 425 -10.83 -9.32 -22.37
CA SER A 425 -9.66 -10.22 -22.30
C SER A 425 -8.68 -9.91 -21.15
N SER A 426 -8.80 -8.73 -20.55
CA SER A 426 -8.08 -8.31 -19.35
C SER A 426 -8.62 -8.94 -18.06
N MET A 427 -9.84 -9.51 -18.06
CA MET A 427 -10.41 -10.20 -16.90
C MET A 427 -9.69 -11.54 -16.66
N ARG A 428 -8.85 -11.59 -15.62
CA ARG A 428 -8.03 -12.76 -15.30
C ARG A 428 -8.68 -13.75 -14.34
N THR A 429 -9.50 -13.25 -13.42
CA THR A 429 -10.14 -14.06 -12.38
C THR A 429 -11.62 -14.22 -12.70
N ILE A 430 -12.03 -15.42 -13.09
CA ILE A 430 -13.42 -15.70 -13.45
C ILE A 430 -14.10 -16.72 -12.54
N GLY A 431 -13.35 -17.37 -11.65
CA GLY A 431 -13.86 -18.41 -10.75
C GLY A 431 -15.11 -17.97 -9.97
N PRO A 432 -15.04 -16.84 -9.24
CA PRO A 432 -16.21 -16.32 -8.52
C PRO A 432 -17.40 -16.01 -9.43
N VAL A 433 -17.16 -15.48 -10.64
CA VAL A 433 -18.22 -15.22 -11.62
C VAL A 433 -18.89 -16.52 -12.06
N LEU A 434 -18.12 -17.58 -12.33
CA LEU A 434 -18.67 -18.90 -12.67
C LEU A 434 -19.48 -19.50 -11.52
N ASP A 435 -18.98 -19.39 -10.29
CA ASP A 435 -19.68 -19.88 -9.10
C ASP A 435 -21.00 -19.12 -8.88
N THR A 436 -21.00 -17.79 -9.02
CA THR A 436 -22.21 -16.96 -8.95
C THR A 436 -23.20 -17.28 -10.07
N MET A 437 -22.72 -17.51 -11.29
CA MET A 437 -23.58 -17.89 -12.43
C MET A 437 -24.20 -19.27 -12.23
N GLU A 438 -23.49 -20.21 -11.60
CA GLU A 438 -24.02 -21.52 -11.24
C GLU A 438 -25.09 -21.42 -10.15
N LEU A 439 -24.82 -20.66 -9.07
CA LEU A 439 -25.79 -20.39 -8.00
C LEU A 439 -27.05 -19.69 -8.52
N GLY A 440 -26.88 -18.73 -9.44
CA GLY A 440 -27.96 -17.99 -10.08
C GLY A 440 -28.68 -18.74 -11.19
N THR A 441 -28.36 -20.02 -11.43
CA THR A 441 -28.90 -20.87 -12.51
C THR A 441 -28.63 -20.34 -13.94
N GLY A 442 -27.74 -19.36 -14.08
CA GLY A 442 -27.34 -18.79 -15.37
C GLY A 442 -26.37 -19.66 -16.17
N LEU A 443 -25.65 -20.57 -15.50
CA LEU A 443 -24.84 -21.62 -16.11
C LEU A 443 -25.04 -22.95 -15.37
N SER A 444 -24.95 -24.05 -16.10
CA SER A 444 -24.87 -25.38 -15.47
C SER A 444 -23.46 -25.65 -14.93
N LEU A 445 -23.35 -26.56 -13.96
CA LEU A 445 -22.05 -26.97 -13.40
C LEU A 445 -21.10 -27.50 -14.50
N ASP A 446 -21.61 -28.25 -15.48
CA ASP A 446 -20.80 -28.78 -16.58
C ASP A 446 -20.28 -27.67 -17.51
N GLN A 447 -21.08 -26.62 -17.75
CA GLN A 447 -20.64 -25.42 -18.48
C GLN A 447 -19.56 -24.65 -17.71
N CYS A 448 -19.68 -24.56 -16.38
CA CYS A 448 -18.64 -23.98 -15.54
C CYS A 448 -17.34 -24.80 -15.61
N ASP A 449 -17.42 -26.12 -15.48
CA ASP A 449 -16.26 -27.03 -15.59
C ASP A 449 -15.59 -26.95 -16.97
N ARG A 450 -16.39 -26.87 -18.05
CA ARG A 450 -15.89 -26.62 -19.42
C ARG A 450 -15.09 -25.32 -19.52
N THR A 451 -15.60 -24.26 -18.90
CA THR A 451 -14.95 -22.96 -18.90
C THR A 451 -13.65 -23.01 -18.08
N ARG A 452 -13.65 -23.64 -16.90
CA ARG A 452 -12.46 -23.85 -16.06
C ARG A 452 -11.35 -24.64 -16.78
N ASN A 453 -11.72 -25.53 -17.69
CA ASN A 453 -10.79 -26.37 -18.47
C ASN A 453 -10.09 -25.65 -19.63
N GLN A 454 -10.48 -24.42 -19.99
CA GLN A 454 -9.79 -23.66 -21.03
C GLN A 454 -8.37 -23.27 -20.59
N LEU A 455 -7.46 -23.20 -21.58
CA LEU A 455 -6.02 -23.00 -21.35
C LEU A 455 -5.72 -21.57 -20.89
N THR A 456 -6.25 -20.56 -21.60
CA THR A 456 -5.90 -19.16 -21.35
C THR A 456 -7.06 -18.39 -20.70
N PRO A 457 -6.78 -17.38 -19.84
CA PRO A 457 -7.82 -16.51 -19.29
C PRO A 457 -8.73 -15.92 -20.37
N LYS A 458 -8.13 -15.43 -21.48
CA LYS A 458 -8.86 -14.93 -22.65
C LYS A 458 -9.84 -15.95 -23.23
N GLN A 459 -9.43 -17.20 -23.39
CA GLN A 459 -10.33 -18.27 -23.87
C GLN A 459 -11.47 -18.51 -22.88
N ARG A 460 -11.20 -18.49 -21.57
CA ARG A 460 -12.23 -18.67 -20.55
C ARG A 460 -13.30 -17.59 -20.63
N VAL A 461 -12.88 -16.33 -20.73
CA VAL A 461 -13.79 -15.19 -20.91
C VAL A 461 -14.59 -15.30 -22.21
N GLN A 462 -13.92 -15.65 -23.32
CA GLN A 462 -14.60 -15.85 -24.61
C GLN A 462 -15.64 -16.99 -24.56
N VAL A 463 -15.34 -18.08 -23.87
CA VAL A 463 -16.27 -19.21 -23.69
C VAL A 463 -17.42 -18.80 -22.78
N LEU A 464 -17.15 -18.16 -21.64
CA LEU A 464 -18.17 -17.62 -20.74
C LEU A 464 -19.15 -16.71 -21.48
N VAL A 465 -18.65 -15.73 -22.22
CA VAL A 465 -19.47 -14.81 -23.00
C VAL A 465 -20.28 -15.53 -24.09
N ARG A 466 -19.79 -16.65 -24.65
CA ARG A 466 -20.54 -17.42 -25.64
C ARG A 466 -21.63 -18.30 -25.03
N LEU A 467 -21.39 -18.87 -23.85
CA LEU A 467 -22.30 -19.82 -23.19
C LEU A 467 -23.50 -19.15 -22.53
N VAL A 468 -23.33 -17.90 -22.05
CA VAL A 468 -24.39 -17.24 -21.29
C VAL A 468 -25.44 -16.62 -22.20
N GLU A 469 -26.65 -17.19 -22.17
CA GLU A 469 -27.84 -16.64 -22.83
C GLU A 469 -28.37 -15.40 -22.09
N ASN A 470 -28.48 -15.46 -20.76
CA ASN A 470 -28.98 -14.36 -19.93
C ASN A 470 -27.86 -13.36 -19.58
N ARG A 471 -27.75 -12.31 -20.40
CA ARG A 471 -26.75 -11.25 -20.22
C ARG A 471 -26.92 -10.43 -18.94
N TYR A 472 -28.16 -10.29 -18.45
CA TYR A 472 -28.42 -9.61 -17.19
C TYR A 472 -27.72 -10.32 -16.03
N LEU A 473 -27.86 -11.65 -15.94
CA LEU A 473 -27.19 -12.44 -14.90
C LEU A 473 -25.66 -12.35 -15.01
N LEU A 474 -25.11 -12.35 -16.22
CA LEU A 474 -23.66 -12.17 -16.42
C LEU A 474 -23.19 -10.80 -15.94
N GLY A 475 -23.89 -9.73 -16.32
CA GLY A 475 -23.57 -8.38 -15.87
C GLY A 475 -23.67 -8.26 -14.35
N ALA A 476 -24.69 -8.83 -13.73
CA ALA A 476 -24.84 -8.85 -12.28
C ALA A 476 -23.73 -9.67 -11.59
N ALA A 477 -23.36 -10.83 -12.12
CA ALA A 477 -22.26 -11.66 -11.62
C ALA A 477 -20.91 -10.92 -11.70
N VAL A 478 -20.62 -10.27 -12.83
CA VAL A 478 -19.41 -9.45 -12.99
C VAL A 478 -19.43 -8.27 -12.03
N GLU A 479 -20.55 -7.55 -11.92
CA GLU A 479 -20.68 -6.41 -11.00
C GLU A 479 -20.46 -6.82 -9.53
N MET A 480 -20.93 -8.01 -9.13
CA MET A 480 -20.76 -8.53 -7.78
C MET A 480 -19.31 -8.95 -7.50
N CYS A 481 -18.69 -9.70 -8.41
CA CYS A 481 -17.41 -10.37 -8.18
C CYS A 481 -16.19 -9.57 -8.65
N CYS A 482 -16.37 -8.75 -9.67
CA CYS A 482 -15.33 -8.05 -10.42
C CYS A 482 -15.78 -6.62 -10.77
N PRO A 483 -16.07 -5.78 -9.76
CA PRO A 483 -16.62 -4.43 -9.97
C PRO A 483 -15.77 -3.55 -10.88
N GLU A 484 -14.47 -3.79 -10.97
CA GLU A 484 -13.52 -3.13 -11.88
C GLU A 484 -13.83 -3.35 -13.37
N PHE A 485 -14.58 -4.40 -13.71
CA PHE A 485 -15.00 -4.72 -15.08
C PHE A 485 -16.49 -4.42 -15.34
N MET A 486 -17.17 -3.71 -14.44
CA MET A 486 -18.59 -3.38 -14.57
C MET A 486 -18.91 -2.67 -15.89
N ASP A 487 -18.09 -1.70 -16.29
CA ASP A 487 -18.30 -0.92 -17.52
C ASP A 487 -18.15 -1.77 -18.80
N CYS A 488 -17.40 -2.88 -18.72
CA CYS A 488 -17.25 -3.83 -19.81
C CYS A 488 -18.47 -4.74 -19.97
N PHE A 489 -19.33 -4.84 -18.96
CA PHE A 489 -20.50 -5.73 -18.94
C PHE A 489 -21.74 -4.93 -18.53
N LEU A 490 -22.17 -4.04 -19.42
CA LEU A 490 -23.35 -3.20 -19.20
C LEU A 490 -24.58 -4.06 -18.85
N ARG A 491 -25.33 -3.58 -17.86
CA ARG A 491 -26.61 -4.15 -17.42
C ARG A 491 -27.60 -3.03 -17.14
N GLU A 492 -28.88 -3.39 -17.05
CA GLU A 492 -29.94 -2.47 -16.61
C GLU A 492 -29.71 -1.99 -15.17
N GLU A 493 -30.25 -0.81 -14.85
CA GLU A 493 -30.19 -0.28 -13.49
C GLU A 493 -30.76 -1.30 -12.48
N ARG A 494 -30.12 -1.40 -11.32
CA ARG A 494 -30.63 -2.21 -10.21
C ARG A 494 -31.99 -1.65 -9.76
N GLY A 495 -32.83 -2.52 -9.19
CA GLY A 495 -34.08 -2.09 -8.58
C GLY A 495 -33.85 -1.12 -7.41
N LYS A 496 -34.95 -0.69 -6.77
CA LYS A 496 -34.90 0.39 -5.77
C LYS A 496 -34.97 -0.11 -4.33
N GLU A 497 -35.21 -1.40 -4.10
CA GLU A 497 -35.45 -1.95 -2.77
C GLU A 497 -34.18 -2.34 -2.02
N LEU A 498 -34.16 -2.13 -0.70
CA LEU A 498 -33.13 -2.70 0.19
C LEU A 498 -33.61 -4.03 0.78
N ALA A 499 -32.84 -5.09 0.62
CA ALA A 499 -33.12 -6.38 1.25
C ALA A 499 -32.29 -6.53 2.54
N ILE A 500 -32.94 -6.72 3.68
CA ILE A 500 -32.28 -6.97 4.97
C ILE A 500 -32.25 -8.48 5.24
N LEU A 501 -31.06 -9.09 5.19
CA LEU A 501 -30.88 -10.52 5.44
C LEU A 501 -30.39 -10.77 6.87
N HIS A 502 -31.11 -11.58 7.65
CA HIS A 502 -30.78 -11.85 9.06
C HIS A 502 -31.18 -13.26 9.53
N THR A 503 -30.70 -13.72 10.69
CA THR A 503 -30.97 -15.06 11.27
C THR A 503 -32.09 -15.09 12.31
N ASP A 504 -33.06 -14.17 12.22
CA ASP A 504 -34.16 -13.96 13.18
C ASP A 504 -33.75 -13.60 14.62
N ASP A 505 -32.47 -13.35 14.87
CA ASP A 505 -31.98 -12.79 16.12
C ASP A 505 -31.81 -11.28 16.04
N TYR A 506 -31.98 -10.61 17.18
CA TYR A 506 -32.06 -9.15 17.29
C TYR A 506 -33.16 -8.51 16.41
N THR A 507 -34.19 -9.28 16.04
CA THR A 507 -35.29 -8.80 15.20
C THR A 507 -35.99 -7.59 15.83
N THR A 508 -36.27 -7.63 17.13
CA THR A 508 -36.93 -6.54 17.85
C THR A 508 -36.01 -5.38 18.21
N GLU A 509 -34.74 -5.67 18.49
CA GLU A 509 -33.75 -4.73 19.01
C GLU A 509 -33.06 -3.93 17.89
N PHE A 510 -32.99 -4.50 16.69
CA PHE A 510 -32.26 -3.94 15.56
C PHE A 510 -33.01 -4.01 14.22
N VAL A 511 -33.48 -5.18 13.77
CA VAL A 511 -34.00 -5.37 12.40
C VAL A 511 -35.28 -4.57 12.15
N LEU A 512 -36.30 -4.72 13.00
CA LEU A 512 -37.56 -3.97 12.89
C LEU A 512 -37.33 -2.45 13.03
N PRO A 513 -36.53 -1.96 14.01
CA PRO A 513 -36.12 -0.56 14.06
C PRO A 513 -35.42 -0.06 12.78
N LEU A 514 -34.54 -0.88 12.18
CA LEU A 514 -33.83 -0.54 10.95
C LEU A 514 -34.78 -0.44 9.76
N GLN A 515 -35.70 -1.40 9.62
CA GLN A 515 -36.75 -1.38 8.60
C GLN A 515 -37.67 -0.16 8.74
N ALA A 516 -38.05 0.17 9.98
CA ALA A 516 -38.83 1.37 10.26
C ALA A 516 -38.07 2.66 9.91
N ALA A 517 -36.76 2.72 10.19
CA ALA A 517 -35.91 3.86 9.84
C ALA A 517 -35.75 4.02 8.31
N ALA A 518 -35.61 2.91 7.57
CA ALA A 518 -35.59 2.90 6.12
C ALA A 518 -36.93 3.41 5.54
N SER A 519 -38.04 2.88 6.04
CA SER A 519 -39.39 3.31 5.64
C SER A 519 -39.64 4.79 5.94
N ALA A 520 -39.20 5.29 7.10
CA ALA A 520 -39.29 6.70 7.47
C ALA A 520 -38.43 7.61 6.59
N SER A 521 -37.36 7.07 5.99
CA SER A 521 -36.48 7.77 5.06
C SER A 521 -36.95 7.66 3.60
N GLY A 522 -38.09 7.03 3.33
CA GLY A 522 -38.66 6.87 1.99
C GLY A 522 -37.99 5.78 1.14
N VAL A 523 -37.17 4.91 1.75
CA VAL A 523 -36.48 3.83 1.03
C VAL A 523 -37.29 2.55 1.14
N PRO A 524 -37.75 1.96 0.03
CA PRO A 524 -38.46 0.69 0.08
C PRO A 524 -37.51 -0.40 0.56
N CYS A 525 -37.94 -1.19 1.53
CA CYS A 525 -37.13 -2.25 2.10
C CYS A 525 -37.99 -3.44 2.53
N HIS A 526 -37.41 -4.63 2.45
CA HIS A 526 -38.01 -5.86 2.96
C HIS A 526 -36.97 -6.67 3.72
N THR A 527 -37.45 -7.63 4.52
CA THR A 527 -36.62 -8.46 5.40
C THR A 527 -36.72 -9.91 4.97
N GLU A 528 -35.58 -10.59 4.94
CA GLU A 528 -35.46 -12.01 4.62
C GLU A 528 -34.77 -12.73 5.78
N ILE A 529 -35.37 -13.84 6.21
CA ILE A 529 -34.87 -14.64 7.32
C ILE A 529 -34.14 -15.85 6.75
N VAL A 530 -32.88 -16.03 7.16
CA VAL A 530 -32.08 -17.22 6.86
C VAL A 530 -32.61 -18.39 7.68
N SER A 531 -33.21 -19.37 7.02
CA SER A 531 -33.67 -20.59 7.69
C SER A 531 -32.48 -21.48 8.10
N SER A 532 -32.74 -22.50 8.93
CA SER A 532 -31.70 -23.44 9.37
C SER A 532 -31.14 -24.31 8.24
N SER A 533 -31.82 -24.39 7.09
CA SER A 533 -31.34 -25.09 5.89
C SER A 533 -30.67 -24.17 4.87
N ASP A 534 -30.74 -22.85 5.04
CA ASP A 534 -30.23 -21.90 4.07
C ASP A 534 -28.74 -21.57 4.31
N SER A 535 -28.01 -21.44 3.21
CA SER A 535 -26.67 -20.86 3.19
C SER A 535 -26.76 -19.33 3.07
N ILE A 536 -26.06 -18.61 3.95
CA ILE A 536 -25.97 -17.14 3.86
C ILE A 536 -25.41 -16.69 2.51
N THR A 537 -24.46 -17.46 1.96
CA THR A 537 -23.84 -17.13 0.67
C THR A 537 -24.85 -17.24 -0.46
N GLU A 538 -25.60 -18.34 -0.51
CA GLU A 538 -26.59 -18.60 -1.55
C GLU A 538 -27.73 -17.58 -1.48
N LYS A 539 -28.27 -17.33 -0.27
CA LYS A 539 -29.31 -16.32 -0.06
C LYS A 539 -28.87 -14.91 -0.41
N THR A 540 -27.63 -14.54 -0.10
CA THR A 540 -27.11 -13.22 -0.48
C THR A 540 -27.00 -13.08 -1.99
N VAL A 541 -26.50 -14.10 -2.69
CA VAL A 541 -26.41 -14.09 -4.16
C VAL A 541 -27.80 -14.07 -4.80
N GLU A 542 -28.74 -14.87 -4.29
CA GLU A 542 -30.15 -14.89 -4.74
C GLU A 542 -30.77 -13.49 -4.66
N LEU A 543 -30.62 -12.81 -3.51
CA LEU A 543 -31.16 -11.46 -3.32
C LEU A 543 -30.49 -10.42 -4.22
N LEU A 544 -29.21 -10.56 -4.50
CA LEU A 544 -28.48 -9.66 -5.41
C LEU A 544 -28.74 -9.96 -6.89
N LEU A 545 -29.25 -11.13 -7.25
CA LEU A 545 -29.68 -11.43 -8.62
C LEU A 545 -31.14 -11.02 -8.86
N ASN A 546 -31.91 -10.76 -7.81
CA ASN A 546 -33.27 -10.25 -7.92
C ASN A 546 -33.28 -8.81 -8.48
N THR A 547 -34.04 -8.60 -9.55
CA THR A 547 -34.14 -7.32 -10.26
C THR A 547 -34.71 -6.18 -9.42
N ASN A 548 -35.49 -6.49 -8.37
CA ASN A 548 -36.10 -5.47 -7.51
C ASN A 548 -35.11 -4.87 -6.50
N ASN A 549 -34.02 -5.59 -6.19
CA ASN A 549 -33.10 -5.24 -5.11
C ASN A 549 -31.95 -4.35 -5.59
N LYS A 550 -31.80 -3.21 -4.93
CA LYS A 550 -30.66 -2.29 -5.07
C LYS A 550 -29.43 -2.85 -4.37
N MET A 551 -29.62 -3.34 -3.15
CA MET A 551 -28.54 -3.64 -2.22
C MET A 551 -29.02 -4.60 -1.14
N VAL A 552 -28.12 -5.43 -0.62
CA VAL A 552 -28.36 -6.31 0.53
C VAL A 552 -27.67 -5.76 1.77
N LEU A 553 -28.42 -5.65 2.87
CA LEU A 553 -27.91 -5.38 4.21
C LEU A 553 -27.82 -6.71 4.96
N LEU A 554 -26.61 -7.26 5.08
CA LEU A 554 -26.37 -8.56 5.73
C LEU A 554 -26.09 -8.36 7.22
N VAL A 555 -27.01 -8.77 8.08
CA VAL A 555 -26.85 -8.73 9.53
C VAL A 555 -26.03 -9.94 9.98
N ILE A 556 -24.79 -9.69 10.41
CA ILE A 556 -23.87 -10.68 10.95
C ILE A 556 -23.97 -10.64 12.47
N SER A 557 -24.82 -11.49 13.01
CA SER A 557 -25.00 -11.71 14.43
C SER A 557 -24.25 -12.98 14.91
N PRO A 558 -24.20 -13.28 16.23
CA PRO A 558 -23.64 -14.53 16.72
C PRO A 558 -24.31 -15.77 16.10
N GLN A 559 -25.63 -15.72 15.86
CA GLN A 559 -26.35 -16.80 15.21
C GLN A 559 -26.00 -16.89 13.72
N ALA A 560 -25.86 -15.76 13.02
CA ALA A 560 -25.41 -15.73 11.63
C ALA A 560 -24.00 -16.32 11.43
N LEU A 561 -23.13 -16.26 12.44
CA LEU A 561 -21.79 -16.88 12.40
C LEU A 561 -21.79 -18.38 12.74
N HIS A 562 -22.93 -18.94 13.16
CA HIS A 562 -23.03 -20.36 13.47
C HIS A 562 -22.76 -21.22 12.22
N HIS A 563 -22.04 -22.32 12.40
CA HIS A 563 -21.56 -23.17 11.29
C HIS A 563 -22.68 -23.75 10.42
N GLN A 564 -23.90 -23.83 10.94
CA GLN A 564 -25.07 -24.33 10.19
C GLN A 564 -25.45 -23.47 8.98
N HIS A 565 -25.20 -22.15 9.03
CA HIS A 565 -25.55 -21.22 7.95
C HIS A 565 -24.41 -21.03 6.94
N TRP A 566 -23.28 -21.69 7.18
CA TRP A 566 -22.08 -21.63 6.36
C TRP A 566 -21.65 -23.03 5.96
N SER A 567 -22.13 -23.48 4.81
CA SER A 567 -21.66 -24.73 4.21
C SER A 567 -20.13 -24.70 4.09
N ASN A 568 -19.48 -25.75 4.60
CA ASN A 568 -18.05 -25.92 4.44
C ASN A 568 -17.68 -26.34 3.01
N LEU A 569 -18.66 -26.82 2.23
CA LEU A 569 -18.51 -27.19 0.82
C LEU A 569 -18.75 -26.02 -0.15
N THR A 570 -19.42 -24.93 0.26
CA THR A 570 -19.39 -23.68 -0.52
C THR A 570 -17.95 -23.15 -0.57
N TYR A 571 -17.43 -22.89 -1.77
CA TYR A 571 -16.00 -22.68 -1.96
C TYR A 571 -15.50 -21.35 -1.37
N GLU A 572 -16.09 -20.21 -1.76
CA GLU A 572 -15.83 -18.89 -1.17
C GLU A 572 -17.07 -17.99 -1.28
N PHE A 573 -17.05 -16.84 -0.59
CA PHE A 573 -18.07 -15.82 -0.70
C PHE A 573 -17.76 -14.92 -1.90
N PRO A 574 -18.59 -14.90 -2.97
CA PRO A 574 -18.17 -14.37 -4.26
C PRO A 574 -18.37 -12.85 -4.39
N VAL A 575 -19.07 -12.19 -3.47
CA VAL A 575 -19.43 -10.77 -3.58
C VAL A 575 -18.31 -9.88 -3.04
N ARG A 576 -17.77 -9.01 -3.90
CA ARG A 576 -16.68 -8.06 -3.62
C ARG A 576 -17.10 -6.59 -3.74
N ASN A 577 -18.25 -6.31 -4.35
CA ASN A 577 -18.70 -4.93 -4.57
C ASN A 577 -19.40 -4.33 -3.35
N GLU A 578 -18.73 -3.38 -2.69
CA GLU A 578 -19.21 -2.68 -1.50
C GLU A 578 -20.47 -1.82 -1.74
N LYS A 579 -20.78 -1.47 -3.00
CA LYS A 579 -22.01 -0.73 -3.33
C LYS A 579 -23.26 -1.62 -3.29
N LEU A 580 -23.08 -2.94 -3.33
CA LEU A 580 -24.17 -3.91 -3.42
C LEU A 580 -24.44 -4.64 -2.11
N LEU A 581 -23.45 -4.74 -1.24
CA LEU A 581 -23.55 -5.48 0.02
C LEU A 581 -22.93 -4.66 1.15
N LEU A 582 -23.72 -4.38 2.19
CA LEU A 582 -23.21 -3.82 3.45
C LEU A 582 -23.33 -4.86 4.55
N PRO A 583 -22.21 -5.40 5.05
CA PRO A 583 -22.20 -6.25 6.21
C PRO A 583 -22.37 -5.41 7.49
N ILE A 584 -23.26 -5.84 8.38
CA ILE A 584 -23.50 -5.21 9.69
C ILE A 584 -23.17 -6.22 10.78
N LEU A 585 -22.03 -6.06 11.44
CA LEU A 585 -21.60 -6.93 12.54
C LEU A 585 -22.23 -6.48 13.85
N LEU A 586 -23.17 -7.27 14.36
CA LEU A 586 -23.78 -7.11 15.68
C LEU A 586 -23.05 -8.00 16.68
N TYR A 587 -22.49 -7.42 17.74
CA TYR A 587 -21.77 -8.19 18.75
C TYR A 587 -22.23 -7.83 20.18
N PRO A 588 -22.46 -8.83 21.05
CA PRO A 588 -22.60 -8.62 22.49
C PRO A 588 -21.37 -7.92 23.09
N GLN A 589 -21.58 -7.17 24.17
CA GLN A 589 -20.50 -6.51 24.91
C GLN A 589 -19.38 -7.52 25.27
N GLY A 590 -18.13 -7.20 24.93
CA GLY A 590 -16.95 -8.04 25.19
C GLY A 590 -16.68 -9.16 24.17
N SER A 591 -17.53 -9.38 23.17
CA SER A 591 -17.38 -10.50 22.21
C SER A 591 -16.81 -10.11 20.83
N ARG A 592 -16.48 -8.82 20.63
CA ARG A 592 -16.06 -8.25 19.35
C ARG A 592 -14.94 -9.05 18.69
N ASP A 593 -13.83 -9.26 19.40
CA ASP A 593 -12.63 -9.86 18.81
C ASP A 593 -12.82 -11.34 18.46
N ARG A 594 -13.68 -12.06 19.20
CA ARG A 594 -14.08 -13.44 18.87
C ARG A 594 -14.88 -13.45 17.57
N MET A 595 -15.89 -12.59 17.44
CA MET A 595 -16.71 -12.52 16.23
C MET A 595 -15.92 -12.10 14.99
N VAL A 596 -15.04 -11.12 15.14
CA VAL A 596 -14.13 -10.66 14.07
C VAL A 596 -13.24 -11.81 13.59
N ARG A 597 -12.66 -12.59 14.52
CA ARG A 597 -11.84 -13.77 14.20
C ARG A 597 -12.66 -14.86 13.48
N VAL A 598 -13.85 -15.18 13.97
CA VAL A 598 -14.73 -16.19 13.35
C VAL A 598 -15.15 -15.76 11.93
N LEU A 599 -15.52 -14.49 11.74
CA LEU A 599 -15.87 -13.95 10.43
C LEU A 599 -14.69 -14.06 9.45
N GLN A 600 -13.49 -13.69 9.88
CA GLN A 600 -12.27 -13.78 9.06
C GLN A 600 -11.99 -15.23 8.61
N GLN A 601 -12.21 -16.21 9.49
CA GLN A 601 -12.03 -17.62 9.17
C GLN A 601 -13.11 -18.16 8.22
N ARG A 602 -14.38 -17.82 8.46
CA ARG A 602 -15.53 -18.32 7.69
C ARG A 602 -15.57 -17.73 6.27
N SER A 603 -15.35 -16.42 6.17
CA SER A 603 -15.44 -15.68 4.92
C SER A 603 -14.43 -14.51 4.90
N PRO A 604 -13.20 -14.76 4.41
CA PRO A 604 -12.18 -13.73 4.25
C PRO A 604 -12.64 -12.58 3.32
N VAL A 605 -13.39 -12.91 2.26
CA VAL A 605 -13.92 -11.91 1.33
C VAL A 605 -14.91 -10.99 2.02
N LEU A 606 -15.91 -11.55 2.73
CA LEU A 606 -16.88 -10.75 3.48
C LEU A 606 -16.21 -9.92 4.60
N PHE A 607 -15.17 -10.47 5.22
CA PHE A 607 -14.36 -9.77 6.21
C PHE A 607 -13.62 -8.55 5.63
N SER A 608 -13.16 -8.64 4.38
CA SER A 608 -12.42 -7.58 3.68
C SER A 608 -13.29 -6.40 3.26
N LEU A 609 -14.61 -6.59 3.15
CA LEU A 609 -15.55 -5.53 2.83
C LEU A 609 -15.70 -4.55 3.98
N LYS A 610 -15.91 -3.28 3.66
CA LYS A 610 -16.29 -2.26 4.64
C LYS A 610 -17.58 -2.65 5.37
N ARG A 611 -17.43 -3.05 6.63
CA ARG A 611 -18.55 -3.44 7.50
C ARG A 611 -18.89 -2.37 8.53
N LYS A 612 -20.15 -2.35 8.96
CA LYS A 612 -20.59 -1.54 10.10
C LYS A 612 -20.64 -2.37 11.36
N GLU A 613 -19.92 -1.95 12.39
CA GLU A 613 -19.86 -2.62 13.68
C GLU A 613 -20.79 -1.93 14.69
N ILE A 614 -21.62 -2.72 15.38
CA ILE A 614 -22.58 -2.26 16.40
C ILE A 614 -22.51 -3.17 17.62
N GLU A 615 -22.17 -2.58 18.76
CA GLU A 615 -22.23 -3.25 20.06
C GLU A 615 -23.67 -3.29 20.58
N MET A 616 -24.13 -4.48 20.96
CA MET A 616 -25.48 -4.73 21.48
C MET A 616 -25.49 -4.67 23.01
N GLY A 617 -26.03 -3.58 23.56
CA GLY A 617 -26.15 -3.35 25.01
C GLY A 617 -27.48 -3.78 25.64
N GLY A 618 -28.18 -4.76 25.06
CA GLY A 618 -29.46 -5.28 25.57
C GLY A 618 -30.66 -4.34 25.47
N SER A 619 -30.54 -3.19 24.79
CA SER A 619 -31.63 -2.24 24.51
C SER A 619 -31.71 -1.90 23.02
N VAL A 620 -32.88 -1.41 22.58
CA VAL A 620 -33.15 -1.03 21.19
C VAL A 620 -32.13 0.01 20.71
N VAL A 621 -31.52 -0.22 19.54
CA VAL A 621 -30.55 0.71 18.96
C VAL A 621 -31.20 2.07 18.70
N SER A 622 -30.52 3.16 19.04
CA SER A 622 -31.10 4.51 18.95
C SER A 622 -31.49 4.87 17.51
N GLN A 623 -32.66 5.49 17.33
CA GLN A 623 -33.13 5.94 16.00
C GLN A 623 -32.13 6.85 15.28
N LYS A 624 -31.35 7.66 16.03
CA LYS A 624 -30.29 8.48 15.45
C LYS A 624 -29.21 7.63 14.75
N LYS A 625 -28.73 6.55 15.39
CA LYS A 625 -27.73 5.64 14.80
C LYS A 625 -28.28 4.87 13.59
N LEU A 626 -29.55 4.47 13.65
CA LEU A 626 -30.23 3.78 12.54
C LEU A 626 -30.47 4.73 11.36
N GLY A 627 -30.89 5.96 11.63
CA GLY A 627 -31.03 7.03 10.64
C GLY A 627 -29.71 7.36 9.96
N GLU A 628 -28.60 7.46 10.70
CA GLU A 628 -27.25 7.64 10.15
C GLU A 628 -26.82 6.44 9.27
N LEU A 629 -27.21 5.21 9.64
CA LEU A 629 -26.89 4.01 8.88
C LEU A 629 -27.66 3.98 7.55
N ILE A 630 -28.96 4.24 7.58
CA ILE A 630 -29.80 4.35 6.38
C ILE A 630 -29.35 5.52 5.51
N GLN A 631 -29.08 6.70 6.10
CA GLN A 631 -28.50 7.81 5.34
C GLN A 631 -27.23 7.37 4.63
N LYS A 632 -26.28 6.72 5.30
CA LYS A 632 -25.04 6.27 4.64
C LYS A 632 -25.26 5.25 3.51
N VAL A 633 -26.28 4.41 3.61
CA VAL A 633 -26.71 3.46 2.55
C VAL A 633 -27.39 4.21 1.38
N VAL A 634 -28.09 5.30 1.68
CA VAL A 634 -28.77 6.17 0.73
C VAL A 634 -27.85 7.24 0.12
N ILE A 635 -26.70 7.55 0.74
CA ILE A 635 -25.72 8.59 0.33
C ILE A 635 -24.93 8.20 -0.94
N GLY A 636 -25.65 7.71 -1.96
CA GLY A 636 -25.45 8.16 -3.34
C GLY A 636 -26.45 9.25 -3.77
N GLU A 637 -27.46 9.59 -2.94
CA GLU A 637 -28.63 10.39 -3.32
C GLU A 637 -28.62 11.88 -2.91
N GLU A 638 -27.62 12.42 -2.21
CA GLU A 638 -27.61 13.88 -1.98
C GLU A 638 -27.58 14.67 -3.29
N GLU A 639 -26.92 14.13 -4.32
CA GLU A 639 -26.87 14.73 -5.65
C GLU A 639 -28.09 14.36 -6.50
N GLU A 640 -28.58 13.12 -6.42
CA GLU A 640 -29.73 12.65 -7.20
C GLU A 640 -31.05 13.27 -6.71
N ASN A 641 -31.21 13.46 -5.40
CA ASN A 641 -32.34 14.19 -4.82
C ASN A 641 -32.32 15.68 -5.23
N ARG A 642 -31.14 16.29 -5.36
CA ARG A 642 -30.99 17.67 -5.87
C ARG A 642 -31.31 17.77 -7.37
N LEU A 643 -30.82 16.83 -8.19
CA LEU A 643 -31.20 16.73 -9.60
C LEU A 643 -32.71 16.51 -9.77
N TYR A 644 -33.32 15.74 -8.87
CA TYR A 644 -34.77 15.56 -8.82
C TYR A 644 -35.52 16.86 -8.48
N GLN A 645 -35.09 17.64 -7.49
CA GLN A 645 -35.70 18.95 -7.21
C GLN A 645 -35.56 19.93 -8.38
N ILE A 646 -34.41 19.96 -9.06
CA ILE A 646 -34.19 20.77 -10.26
C ILE A 646 -35.11 20.30 -11.39
N SER A 647 -35.25 18.98 -11.58
CA SER A 647 -36.11 18.39 -12.60
C SER A 647 -37.59 18.77 -12.43
N LYS A 648 -38.06 18.84 -11.17
CA LYS A 648 -39.42 19.26 -10.82
C LYS A 648 -39.69 20.73 -11.14
N ALA A 649 -38.66 21.56 -11.07
CA ALA A 649 -38.77 22.99 -11.24
C ALA A 649 -38.64 23.45 -12.71
N VAL A 650 -37.87 22.72 -13.52
CA VAL A 650 -37.68 22.98 -14.95
C VAL A 650 -38.91 22.53 -15.77
N GLY A 651 -39.52 21.40 -15.43
CA GLY A 651 -40.79 20.96 -16.03
C GLY A 651 -40.74 20.81 -17.55
N GLU A 652 -41.68 21.45 -18.27
CA GLU A 652 -41.84 21.31 -19.74
C GLU A 652 -40.70 21.91 -20.57
N VAL A 653 -39.82 22.72 -19.98
CA VAL A 653 -38.78 23.48 -20.71
C VAL A 653 -37.44 22.73 -20.80
N TRP A 654 -37.43 21.43 -20.46
CA TRP A 654 -36.22 20.60 -20.34
C TRP A 654 -35.46 20.42 -21.65
N THR A 655 -36.14 20.42 -22.80
CA THR A 655 -35.48 20.33 -24.12
C THR A 655 -34.61 21.54 -24.38
N ARG A 656 -35.08 22.74 -24.00
CA ARG A 656 -34.30 23.98 -24.09
C ARG A 656 -33.13 23.96 -23.10
N LEU A 657 -33.34 23.46 -21.88
CA LEU A 657 -32.25 23.29 -20.91
C LEU A 657 -31.18 22.32 -21.44
N GLY A 658 -31.59 21.18 -22.00
CA GLY A 658 -30.66 20.20 -22.59
C GLY A 658 -29.85 20.78 -23.76
N GLN A 659 -30.47 21.61 -24.61
CA GLN A 659 -29.79 22.33 -25.69
C GLN A 659 -28.76 23.34 -25.16
N GLU A 660 -29.12 24.14 -24.15
CA GLU A 660 -28.21 25.09 -23.50
C GLU A 660 -27.03 24.39 -22.80
N LEU A 661 -27.27 23.18 -22.29
CA LEU A 661 -26.25 22.30 -21.70
C LEU A 661 -25.41 21.54 -22.75
N GLY A 662 -25.62 21.81 -24.05
CA GLY A 662 -24.81 21.25 -25.14
C GLY A 662 -25.15 19.80 -25.52
N LEU A 663 -26.34 19.29 -25.16
CA LEU A 663 -26.79 17.98 -25.61
C LEU A 663 -27.22 18.01 -27.08
N GLU A 664 -26.66 17.09 -27.87
CA GLU A 664 -27.04 16.86 -29.26
C GLU A 664 -28.55 16.56 -29.40
N PRO A 665 -29.22 17.06 -30.46
CA PRO A 665 -30.65 16.83 -30.69
C PRO A 665 -31.03 15.35 -30.69
N SER A 666 -30.19 14.47 -31.24
CA SER A 666 -30.44 13.02 -31.25
C SER A 666 -30.48 12.41 -29.86
N VAL A 667 -29.70 12.95 -28.91
CA VAL A 667 -29.71 12.47 -27.51
C VAL A 667 -30.96 12.95 -26.79
N LEU A 668 -31.43 14.17 -27.09
CA LEU A 668 -32.68 14.70 -26.56
C LEU A 668 -33.90 13.94 -27.07
N ASP A 669 -33.89 13.51 -28.34
CA ASP A 669 -34.95 12.71 -28.96
C ASP A 669 -35.08 11.31 -28.34
N ASP A 670 -33.98 10.77 -27.81
CA ASP A 670 -33.93 9.46 -27.16
C ASP A 670 -34.32 9.50 -25.66
N VAL A 671 -34.40 10.69 -25.03
CA VAL A 671 -34.83 10.82 -23.63
C VAL A 671 -36.33 10.56 -23.50
N LYS A 672 -36.70 9.49 -22.78
CA LYS A 672 -38.09 9.14 -22.48
C LYS A 672 -38.35 9.14 -20.98
N GLY A 673 -39.50 9.64 -20.57
CA GLY A 673 -39.99 9.59 -19.20
C GLY A 673 -41.51 9.59 -19.15
N ASP A 674 -42.06 9.06 -18.06
CA ASP A 674 -43.52 8.92 -17.87
C ASP A 674 -44.21 10.28 -17.63
N ASP A 675 -43.45 11.27 -17.15
CA ASP A 675 -43.86 12.66 -17.00
C ASP A 675 -42.71 13.65 -17.29
N ASN A 676 -43.01 14.94 -17.32
CA ASN A 676 -42.01 15.98 -17.61
C ASN A 676 -40.89 16.04 -16.58
N VAL A 677 -41.16 15.67 -15.32
CA VAL A 677 -40.16 15.70 -14.23
C VAL A 677 -39.16 14.57 -14.43
N GLN A 678 -39.64 13.36 -14.69
CA GLN A 678 -38.83 12.19 -14.98
C GLN A 678 -38.06 12.34 -16.28
N THR A 679 -38.67 12.93 -17.32
CA THR A 679 -37.99 13.23 -18.58
C THR A 679 -36.86 14.24 -18.37
N THR A 680 -37.11 15.29 -17.57
CA THR A 680 -36.07 16.26 -17.21
C THR A 680 -34.95 15.62 -16.39
N LEU A 681 -35.28 14.73 -15.45
CA LEU A 681 -34.30 14.02 -14.64
C LEU A 681 -33.41 13.12 -15.51
N GLN A 682 -34.01 12.39 -16.46
CA GLN A 682 -33.28 11.55 -17.40
C GLN A 682 -32.38 12.37 -18.32
N MET A 683 -32.84 13.53 -18.79
CA MET A 683 -31.99 14.49 -19.52
C MET A 683 -30.82 14.98 -18.68
N LEU A 684 -31.05 15.38 -17.43
CA LEU A 684 -29.99 15.84 -16.52
C LEU A 684 -28.98 14.73 -16.21
N LYS A 685 -29.44 13.47 -16.09
CA LYS A 685 -28.57 12.28 -15.98
C LYS A 685 -27.73 12.08 -17.25
N ALA A 686 -28.34 12.15 -18.43
CA ALA A 686 -27.66 12.00 -19.71
C ALA A 686 -26.61 13.11 -19.94
N TRP A 687 -26.92 14.35 -19.56
CA TRP A 687 -25.96 15.46 -19.55
C TRP A 687 -24.80 15.19 -18.59
N ARG A 688 -25.08 14.75 -17.35
CA ARG A 688 -24.05 14.43 -16.35
C ARG A 688 -23.07 13.36 -16.82
N ILE A 689 -23.55 12.31 -17.49
CA ILE A 689 -22.67 11.24 -18.02
C ILE A 689 -21.71 11.79 -19.07
N LYS A 690 -22.09 12.85 -19.79
CA LYS A 690 -21.26 13.50 -20.80
C LYS A 690 -20.30 14.55 -20.25
N THR A 691 -20.50 15.06 -19.04
CA THR A 691 -19.58 16.02 -18.41
C THR A 691 -18.41 15.26 -17.76
N PRO A 692 -17.17 15.39 -18.27
CA PRO A 692 -16.00 14.66 -17.76
C PRO A 692 -15.45 15.22 -16.43
N HIS A 693 -16.11 16.21 -15.82
CA HIS A 693 -15.62 16.96 -14.66
C HIS A 693 -16.68 16.99 -13.53
N GLY A 694 -16.25 17.11 -12.28
CA GLY A 694 -17.13 16.99 -11.10
C GLY A 694 -17.90 18.27 -10.70
N PRO A 695 -18.53 18.32 -9.51
CA PRO A 695 -19.51 19.34 -9.13
C PRO A 695 -19.09 20.80 -9.27
N LEU A 696 -17.81 21.12 -9.02
CA LEU A 696 -17.27 22.46 -9.23
C LEU A 696 -17.36 22.93 -10.70
N HIS A 697 -17.45 22.00 -11.67
CA HIS A 697 -17.55 22.32 -13.08
C HIS A 697 -19.00 22.48 -13.54
N TYR A 698 -19.82 21.46 -13.24
CA TYR A 698 -21.14 21.36 -13.83
C TYR A 698 -22.19 22.18 -13.08
N LEU A 699 -22.04 22.44 -11.77
CA LEU A 699 -23.01 23.25 -11.01
C LEU A 699 -23.07 24.71 -11.50
N PRO A 700 -21.93 25.39 -11.77
CA PRO A 700 -21.96 26.72 -12.39
C PRO A 700 -22.58 26.73 -13.79
N GLN A 701 -22.25 25.75 -14.63
CA GLN A 701 -22.84 25.62 -15.97
C GLN A 701 -24.36 25.42 -15.90
N LEU A 702 -24.82 24.58 -14.99
CA LEU A 702 -26.25 24.36 -14.76
C LEU A 702 -26.93 25.63 -14.25
N ALA A 703 -26.34 26.36 -13.31
CA ALA A 703 -26.87 27.61 -12.83
C ALA A 703 -27.00 28.66 -13.95
N GLU A 704 -25.99 28.77 -14.82
CA GLU A 704 -26.00 29.68 -15.98
C GLU A 704 -27.07 29.28 -17.00
N ALA A 705 -27.16 28.00 -17.35
CA ALA A 705 -28.19 27.48 -18.26
C ALA A 705 -29.60 27.72 -17.69
N LEU A 706 -29.81 27.47 -16.39
CA LEU A 706 -31.07 27.75 -15.69
C LEU A 706 -31.40 29.25 -15.69
N GLN A 707 -30.40 30.12 -15.59
CA GLN A 707 -30.58 31.57 -15.67
C GLN A 707 -30.98 32.01 -17.09
N ASN A 708 -30.34 31.44 -18.12
CA ASN A 708 -30.61 31.74 -19.53
C ASN A 708 -32.01 31.31 -19.98
N ILE A 709 -32.56 30.23 -19.42
CA ILE A 709 -33.94 29.79 -19.69
C ILE A 709 -35.00 30.50 -18.84
N GLY A 710 -34.60 31.38 -17.91
CA GLY A 710 -35.51 32.22 -17.11
C GLY A 710 -35.95 31.63 -15.76
N THR A 711 -35.32 30.55 -15.29
CA THR A 711 -35.58 29.92 -13.98
C THR A 711 -34.65 30.48 -12.89
N VAL A 712 -34.87 31.74 -12.52
CA VAL A 712 -33.95 32.53 -11.67
C VAL A 712 -33.85 32.00 -10.23
N ASP A 713 -34.96 31.56 -9.63
CA ASP A 713 -34.96 31.06 -8.25
C ASP A 713 -34.18 29.74 -8.12
N GLN A 714 -34.27 28.88 -9.13
CA GLN A 714 -33.56 27.60 -9.23
C GLN A 714 -32.08 27.83 -9.52
N ALA A 715 -31.75 28.75 -10.43
CA ALA A 715 -30.37 29.17 -10.65
C ALA A 715 -29.73 29.68 -9.35
N LYS A 716 -30.49 30.44 -8.54
CA LYS A 716 -30.04 30.90 -7.22
C LYS A 716 -29.83 29.75 -6.23
N ALA A 717 -30.73 28.77 -6.19
CA ALA A 717 -30.59 27.58 -5.35
C ALA A 717 -29.38 26.71 -5.76
N VAL A 718 -29.13 26.55 -7.06
CA VAL A 718 -27.94 25.85 -7.58
C VAL A 718 -26.67 26.64 -7.25
N GLN A 719 -26.71 27.98 -7.30
CA GLN A 719 -25.59 28.83 -6.87
C GLN A 719 -25.33 28.73 -5.36
N GLU A 720 -26.36 28.67 -4.52
CA GLU A 720 -26.22 28.42 -3.08
C GLU A 720 -25.62 27.02 -2.83
N THR A 721 -26.08 26.02 -3.56
CA THR A 721 -25.52 24.65 -3.50
C THR A 721 -24.05 24.61 -3.93
N TYR A 722 -23.70 25.31 -5.00
CA TYR A 722 -22.30 25.46 -5.43
C TYR A 722 -21.45 26.10 -4.33
N LYS A 723 -21.96 27.15 -3.66
CA LYS A 723 -21.28 27.80 -2.55
C LYS A 723 -21.09 26.85 -1.36
N ASP A 724 -22.13 26.12 -0.96
CA ASP A 724 -22.07 25.17 0.15
C ASP A 724 -21.10 24.03 -0.13
N TYR A 725 -21.16 23.45 -1.35
CA TYR A 725 -20.23 22.41 -1.78
C TYR A 725 -18.78 22.92 -1.77
N ARG A 726 -18.54 24.07 -2.40
CA ARG A 726 -17.22 24.72 -2.45
C ARG A 726 -16.66 25.04 -1.07
N ASN A 727 -17.52 25.43 -0.12
CA ASN A 727 -17.12 25.74 1.25
C ASN A 727 -16.90 24.48 2.10
N GLY A 728 -17.62 23.39 1.80
CA GLY A 728 -17.45 22.09 2.45
C GLY A 728 -16.21 21.30 1.99
N LEU A 729 -15.60 21.67 0.86
CA LEU A 729 -14.35 21.05 0.39
C LEU A 729 -13.22 21.22 1.41
N THR A 730 -12.52 20.12 1.70
CA THR A 730 -11.37 20.13 2.59
C THR A 730 -10.21 20.87 1.95
N LEU A 731 -9.68 21.88 2.65
CA LEU A 731 -8.50 22.64 2.22
C LEU A 731 -7.26 21.75 2.25
N THR A 732 -6.70 21.44 1.08
CA THR A 732 -5.51 20.59 0.97
C THR A 732 -4.26 21.44 0.77
N GLU A 733 -3.27 21.26 1.64
CA GLU A 733 -2.04 22.03 1.61
C GLU A 733 -0.96 21.33 0.74
N LEU A 734 -0.47 22.00 -0.30
CA LEU A 734 0.49 21.43 -1.26
C LEU A 734 1.83 22.19 -1.23
N SER A 735 2.93 21.44 -1.35
CA SER A 735 4.27 22.02 -1.51
C SER A 735 4.57 22.13 -3.00
N PRO A 736 4.90 23.32 -3.53
CA PRO A 736 5.25 23.48 -4.93
C PRO A 736 6.65 22.99 -5.26
N ASP A 737 6.84 22.58 -6.51
CA ASP A 737 8.14 22.23 -7.07
C ASP A 737 8.82 23.49 -7.63
N MET A 738 10.13 23.64 -7.42
CA MET A 738 10.88 24.79 -7.93
C MET A 738 11.48 24.44 -9.30
N ASN A 739 11.12 25.19 -10.33
CA ASN A 739 11.67 25.03 -11.67
C ASN A 739 13.08 25.67 -11.78
N GLU A 740 13.82 25.35 -12.85
CA GLU A 740 15.16 25.89 -13.12
C GLU A 740 15.21 27.45 -13.15
N ASP A 741 14.09 28.09 -13.49
CA ASP A 741 13.93 29.56 -13.56
C ASP A 741 13.54 30.23 -12.23
N LYS A 742 13.61 29.53 -11.09
CA LYS A 742 13.13 29.98 -9.76
C LYS A 742 11.63 30.32 -9.72
N SER A 743 10.84 29.81 -10.66
CA SER A 743 9.38 29.83 -10.59
C SER A 743 8.86 28.56 -9.94
N TRP A 744 7.81 28.67 -9.14
CA TRP A 744 7.15 27.53 -8.54
C TRP A 744 6.16 26.91 -9.53
N SER A 745 6.06 25.59 -9.57
CA SER A 745 5.01 24.86 -10.29
C SER A 745 4.17 24.06 -9.29
N LEU A 746 2.87 24.01 -9.54
CA LEU A 746 1.91 23.29 -8.71
C LEU A 746 1.03 22.44 -9.61
N HIS A 747 1.05 21.13 -9.40
CA HIS A 747 0.13 20.22 -10.06
C HIS A 747 -1.05 19.95 -9.14
N LEU A 748 -2.23 20.45 -9.51
CA LEU A 748 -3.49 20.16 -8.82
C LEU A 748 -4.03 18.86 -9.40
N PRO A 749 -4.07 17.75 -8.62
CA PRO A 749 -4.27 16.43 -9.18
C PRO A 749 -5.71 16.19 -9.64
N ASP A 750 -6.71 16.77 -8.97
CA ASP A 750 -8.12 16.50 -9.19
C ASP A 750 -8.97 17.74 -8.83
N GLU A 751 -10.29 17.59 -8.85
CA GLU A 751 -11.23 18.55 -8.27
C GLU A 751 -10.94 18.79 -6.79
N GLY A 752 -10.83 20.05 -6.38
CA GLY A 752 -10.62 20.36 -4.97
C GLY A 752 -10.24 21.80 -4.67
N LYS A 753 -10.03 22.04 -3.38
CA LYS A 753 -9.59 23.32 -2.81
C LYS A 753 -8.18 23.15 -2.26
N TYR A 754 -7.22 23.80 -2.90
CA TYR A 754 -5.79 23.65 -2.61
C TYR A 754 -5.18 24.96 -2.16
N VAL A 755 -4.19 24.92 -1.27
CA VAL A 755 -3.37 26.08 -0.88
C VAL A 755 -1.89 25.71 -0.95
N CYS A 756 -1.12 26.57 -1.60
CA CYS A 756 0.33 26.49 -1.66
C CYS A 756 0.95 26.85 -0.30
N LYS A 757 1.80 25.96 0.23
CA LYS A 757 2.60 26.24 1.44
C LYS A 757 3.43 27.50 1.29
N GLN A 758 4.17 27.64 0.18
CA GLN A 758 5.20 28.69 0.05
C GLN A 758 4.67 30.11 -0.15
N THR A 759 3.49 30.30 -0.71
CA THR A 759 2.98 31.64 -1.03
C THR A 759 1.65 31.96 -0.37
N GLY A 760 0.94 30.95 0.14
CA GLY A 760 -0.45 31.09 0.55
C GLY A 760 -1.41 31.26 -0.63
N LEU A 761 -0.97 31.08 -1.88
CA LEU A 761 -1.89 31.07 -3.02
C LEU A 761 -2.80 29.86 -2.94
N GLY A 762 -4.12 30.08 -2.85
CA GLY A 762 -5.10 29.02 -2.98
C GLY A 762 -5.76 28.98 -4.35
N VAL A 763 -6.13 27.77 -4.77
CA VAL A 763 -6.84 27.51 -6.02
C VAL A 763 -7.97 26.53 -5.75
N VAL A 764 -9.17 26.88 -6.21
CA VAL A 764 -10.31 25.96 -6.29
C VAL A 764 -10.47 25.59 -7.75
N THR A 765 -10.26 24.33 -8.08
CA THR A 765 -10.29 23.84 -9.46
C THR A 765 -11.29 22.69 -9.64
N PRO A 766 -12.05 22.64 -10.74
CA PRO A 766 -12.96 21.54 -11.04
C PRO A 766 -12.30 20.29 -11.66
N TYR A 767 -11.05 20.40 -12.07
CA TYR A 767 -10.34 19.37 -12.83
C TYR A 767 -8.83 19.46 -12.56
N PRO A 768 -8.07 18.41 -12.93
CA PRO A 768 -6.62 18.43 -12.81
C PRO A 768 -6.04 19.66 -13.52
N LEU A 769 -5.32 20.51 -12.78
CA LEU A 769 -4.83 21.78 -13.31
C LEU A 769 -3.35 21.94 -12.98
N GLY A 770 -2.54 22.06 -14.04
CA GLY A 770 -1.14 22.44 -13.92
C GLY A 770 -0.98 23.95 -13.84
N VAL A 771 -0.61 24.46 -12.66
CA VAL A 771 -0.08 25.82 -12.53
C VAL A 771 1.40 25.75 -12.91
N THR A 772 1.72 26.10 -14.15
CA THR A 772 3.02 25.82 -14.78
C THR A 772 4.14 26.71 -14.29
N SER A 773 3.83 27.96 -13.93
CA SER A 773 4.76 28.83 -13.25
C SER A 773 4.03 29.87 -12.41
N TYR A 774 4.47 30.08 -11.17
CA TYR A 774 4.09 31.25 -10.39
C TYR A 774 5.22 31.73 -9.49
N ARG A 775 5.31 33.05 -9.28
CA ARG A 775 6.32 33.70 -8.43
C ARG A 775 5.81 35.04 -7.89
N SER A 776 6.35 35.47 -6.75
CA SER A 776 6.09 36.82 -6.24
C SER A 776 6.78 37.88 -7.11
N GLU A 777 6.06 38.96 -7.38
CA GLU A 777 6.52 40.13 -8.14
C GLU A 777 6.45 41.37 -7.24
N ASN A 778 7.14 42.46 -7.62
CA ASN A 778 7.06 43.70 -6.86
C ASN A 778 5.94 44.59 -7.41
N TRP A 779 5.19 45.20 -6.50
CA TRP A 779 4.21 46.24 -6.81
C TRP A 779 4.88 47.52 -7.35
N SER A 780 6.13 47.79 -6.97
CA SER A 780 6.89 48.98 -7.41
C SER A 780 7.34 48.93 -8.87
N ASP A 781 7.29 47.78 -9.52
CA ASP A 781 7.74 47.63 -10.91
C ASP A 781 6.67 48.09 -11.93
N TYR A 782 5.47 48.50 -11.48
CA TYR A 782 4.33 48.82 -12.34
C TYR A 782 3.68 50.17 -12.00
N SER A 783 3.30 50.91 -13.03
CA SER A 783 2.46 52.11 -12.94
C SER A 783 0.98 51.73 -13.12
N TRP A 784 0.18 51.96 -12.09
CA TRP A 784 -1.26 51.65 -12.07
C TRP A 784 -2.06 52.78 -12.75
N PRO A 785 -3.27 52.51 -13.29
CA PRO A 785 -3.99 53.51 -14.06
C PRO A 785 -4.42 54.66 -13.15
N GLU A 786 -3.84 55.84 -13.37
CA GLU A 786 -4.26 57.10 -12.79
C GLU A 786 -5.61 57.49 -13.41
N GLU A 787 -6.72 57.01 -12.84
CA GLU A 787 -8.03 57.63 -13.03
C GLU A 787 -8.97 57.27 -11.85
N GLY A 788 -8.86 58.04 -10.76
CA GLY A 788 -9.98 58.30 -9.85
C GLY A 788 -10.00 57.64 -8.45
N GLU A 789 -9.29 56.54 -8.20
CA GLU A 789 -9.32 55.86 -6.88
C GLU A 789 -7.91 55.72 -6.27
N ASP A 790 -7.69 56.27 -5.05
CA ASP A 790 -6.44 56.12 -4.27
C ASP A 790 -6.39 54.70 -3.68
N LEU A 791 -5.85 53.74 -4.45
CA LEU A 791 -5.78 52.31 -4.10
C LEU A 791 -4.43 51.95 -3.46
N MET A 792 -4.45 51.04 -2.49
CA MET A 792 -3.27 50.54 -1.77
C MET A 792 -3.19 49.01 -1.85
N PRO A 793 -2.00 48.42 -2.12
CA PRO A 793 -1.80 46.98 -2.01
C PRO A 793 -2.05 46.45 -0.60
N VAL A 794 -2.80 45.35 -0.51
CA VAL A 794 -3.12 44.67 0.74
C VAL A 794 -2.78 43.17 0.70
N GLY A 795 -2.09 42.72 -0.34
CA GLY A 795 -1.59 41.34 -0.50
C GLY A 795 -0.45 41.27 -1.53
N PRO A 796 0.32 40.17 -1.58
CA PRO A 796 1.42 40.02 -2.53
C PRO A 796 0.91 40.06 -3.98
N LEU A 797 1.76 40.56 -4.89
CA LEU A 797 1.55 40.44 -6.33
C LEU A 797 2.13 39.11 -6.79
N LEU A 798 1.29 38.24 -7.33
CA LEU A 798 1.66 36.90 -7.76
C LEU A 798 1.57 36.82 -9.27
N SER A 799 2.68 36.52 -9.93
CA SER A 799 2.62 36.10 -11.33
C SER A 799 2.11 34.66 -11.38
N ILE A 800 1.03 34.37 -12.11
CA ILE A 800 0.41 33.04 -12.19
C ILE A 800 0.22 32.70 -13.67
N GLN A 801 0.74 31.54 -14.09
CA GLN A 801 0.52 30.99 -15.42
C GLN A 801 -0.11 29.60 -15.33
N CYS A 802 -1.20 29.42 -16.08
CA CYS A 802 -1.91 28.15 -16.21
C CYS A 802 -2.03 27.80 -17.70
N VAL A 803 -1.73 26.56 -18.03
CA VAL A 803 -1.93 25.98 -19.36
C VAL A 803 -3.25 25.21 -19.27
N ASP A 804 -4.25 25.64 -20.04
CA ASP A 804 -5.57 25.00 -20.17
C ASP A 804 -6.55 25.20 -18.99
N VAL A 805 -7.28 26.33 -19.04
CA VAL A 805 -8.43 26.59 -18.15
C VAL A 805 -9.70 26.63 -19.00
N GLU A 806 -10.49 25.57 -18.97
CA GLU A 806 -11.77 25.42 -19.69
C GLU A 806 -13.01 25.56 -18.78
N GLY A 807 -12.83 25.91 -17.49
CA GLY A 807 -13.94 26.04 -16.54
C GLY A 807 -13.74 27.03 -15.39
N PRO A 808 -14.68 27.06 -14.43
CA PRO A 808 -14.75 28.05 -13.34
C PRO A 808 -13.69 27.79 -12.26
N VAL A 809 -12.46 28.24 -12.50
CA VAL A 809 -11.37 28.21 -11.51
C VAL A 809 -11.39 29.48 -10.67
N ASP A 810 -11.34 29.33 -9.34
CA ASP A 810 -11.23 30.47 -8.42
C ASP A 810 -9.83 30.55 -7.80
N LEU A 811 -9.30 31.77 -7.75
CA LEU A 811 -8.07 32.10 -7.03
C LEU A 811 -8.43 32.61 -5.64
N LEU A 812 -7.76 32.06 -4.63
CA LEU A 812 -7.76 32.56 -3.27
C LEU A 812 -6.43 33.29 -3.08
N LEU A 813 -6.47 34.61 -3.19
CA LEU A 813 -5.29 35.45 -3.09
C LEU A 813 -5.09 35.88 -1.63
N PRO A 814 -3.91 35.63 -1.03
CA PRO A 814 -3.65 36.00 0.35
C PRO A 814 -3.67 37.52 0.52
N HIS A 815 -4.13 38.00 1.67
CA HIS A 815 -4.02 39.39 2.09
C HIS A 815 -3.45 39.50 3.49
N VAL A 816 -2.95 40.68 3.85
CA VAL A 816 -2.24 40.93 5.11
C VAL A 816 -3.09 41.69 6.14
N MET A 817 -4.35 41.96 5.83
CA MET A 817 -5.27 42.66 6.74
C MET A 817 -5.72 41.76 7.89
N HIS A 818 -5.70 42.29 9.10
CA HIS A 818 -6.25 41.64 10.28
C HIS A 818 -7.75 41.96 10.40
N LEU A 819 -8.60 41.06 9.89
CA LEU A 819 -10.05 41.24 9.88
C LEU A 819 -10.68 40.58 11.13
N ALA A 820 -11.05 41.40 12.12
CA ALA A 820 -11.85 40.95 13.27
C ALA A 820 -13.35 41.02 12.95
N ASN A 821 -14.20 40.35 13.75
CA ASN A 821 -15.66 40.25 13.54
C ASN A 821 -16.41 41.60 13.44
N GLU A 822 -15.79 42.73 13.82
CA GLU A 822 -16.36 44.09 13.78
C GLU A 822 -15.70 45.03 12.75
N THR A 823 -14.89 44.52 11.81
CA THR A 823 -14.24 45.37 10.80
C THR A 823 -15.23 45.80 9.69
N GLU A 824 -15.30 47.11 9.39
CA GLU A 824 -16.19 47.70 8.36
C GLU A 824 -15.76 47.43 6.90
N ILE A 825 -14.75 46.59 6.64
CA ILE A 825 -14.29 46.31 5.28
C ILE A 825 -15.22 45.29 4.62
N THR A 826 -15.75 45.67 3.46
CA THR A 826 -16.58 44.81 2.62
C THR A 826 -15.84 44.39 1.34
N THR A 827 -16.42 43.44 0.59
CA THR A 827 -15.91 43.06 -0.73
C THR A 827 -15.92 44.21 -1.74
N GLU A 828 -16.71 45.27 -1.52
CA GLU A 828 -16.78 46.45 -2.38
C GLU A 828 -15.62 47.44 -2.15
N ASP A 829 -14.94 47.32 -1.01
CA ASP A 829 -13.78 48.15 -0.66
C ASP A 829 -12.46 47.60 -1.23
N LEU A 830 -12.52 46.38 -1.78
CA LEU A 830 -11.38 45.63 -2.30
C LEU A 830 -11.54 45.31 -3.79
N ARG A 831 -10.42 45.25 -4.50
CA ARG A 831 -10.33 44.83 -5.89
C ARG A 831 -9.12 43.91 -6.08
N VAL A 832 -9.17 43.08 -7.11
CA VAL A 832 -7.99 42.33 -7.55
C VAL A 832 -7.45 42.99 -8.79
N VAL A 833 -6.20 43.45 -8.73
CA VAL A 833 -5.50 43.87 -9.93
C VAL A 833 -5.07 42.63 -10.70
N HIS A 834 -5.44 42.57 -11.97
CA HIS A 834 -5.04 41.53 -12.91
C HIS A 834 -4.31 42.19 -14.08
N VAL A 835 -3.08 41.76 -14.35
CA VAL A 835 -2.23 42.37 -15.40
C VAL A 835 -2.08 41.42 -16.58
N VAL A 836 -2.56 41.87 -17.74
CA VAL A 836 -2.43 41.18 -19.03
C VAL A 836 -1.49 42.00 -19.92
N GLY A 837 -0.27 41.50 -20.15
CA GLY A 837 0.78 42.28 -20.82
C GLY A 837 1.18 43.49 -19.96
N ASP A 838 1.01 44.70 -20.51
CA ASP A 838 1.31 45.98 -19.84
C ASP A 838 0.04 46.73 -19.38
N SER A 839 -1.15 46.14 -19.49
CA SER A 839 -2.42 46.78 -19.14
C SER A 839 -3.04 46.17 -17.88
N PRO A 840 -3.13 46.91 -16.77
CA PRO A 840 -3.81 46.46 -15.56
C PRO A 840 -5.34 46.60 -15.67
N GLU A 841 -6.08 45.53 -15.37
CA GLU A 841 -7.53 45.54 -15.17
C GLU A 841 -7.88 45.28 -13.70
N LEU A 842 -9.03 45.78 -13.23
CA LEU A 842 -9.52 45.58 -11.87
C LEU A 842 -10.68 44.57 -11.85
N LEU A 843 -10.44 43.39 -11.28
CA LEU A 843 -11.43 42.36 -11.05
C LEU A 843 -12.16 42.56 -9.71
N PRO A 844 -13.43 42.12 -9.59
CA PRO A 844 -14.14 42.14 -8.32
C PRO A 844 -13.63 41.05 -7.35
N VAL A 845 -13.76 41.32 -6.05
CA VAL A 845 -13.61 40.31 -5.00
C VAL A 845 -14.98 39.68 -4.76
N THR A 846 -15.11 38.37 -4.97
CA THR A 846 -16.39 37.66 -4.83
C THR A 846 -16.67 37.22 -3.40
N GLU A 847 -15.62 37.00 -2.63
CA GLU A 847 -15.67 36.53 -1.25
C GLU A 847 -14.43 37.00 -0.51
N LEU A 848 -14.58 37.35 0.76
CA LEU A 848 -13.51 37.78 1.65
C LEU A 848 -13.52 36.90 2.90
N THR A 849 -12.39 36.27 3.18
CA THR A 849 -12.17 35.49 4.40
C THR A 849 -11.22 36.26 5.33
N SER A 850 -10.88 35.71 6.49
CA SER A 850 -9.92 36.33 7.40
C SER A 850 -8.48 36.42 6.86
N SER A 851 -8.16 35.69 5.77
CA SER A 851 -6.78 35.60 5.24
C SER A 851 -6.66 35.67 3.71
N HIS A 852 -7.76 35.47 2.98
CA HIS A 852 -7.78 35.43 1.51
C HIS A 852 -8.95 36.21 0.93
N ALA A 853 -8.70 36.89 -0.18
CA ALA A 853 -9.70 37.45 -1.07
C ALA A 853 -9.86 36.54 -2.29
N VAL A 854 -11.11 36.24 -2.66
CA VAL A 854 -11.43 35.33 -3.76
C VAL A 854 -11.73 36.12 -5.03
N THR A 855 -11.18 35.68 -6.16
CA THR A 855 -11.60 36.16 -7.48
C THR A 855 -11.63 35.03 -8.50
N ARG A 856 -12.37 35.22 -9.60
CA ARG A 856 -12.41 34.25 -10.69
C ARG A 856 -11.11 34.36 -11.50
N PHE A 857 -10.50 33.21 -11.79
CA PHE A 857 -9.34 33.16 -12.67
C PHE A 857 -9.69 33.72 -14.05
N LYS A 858 -8.81 34.57 -14.58
CA LYS A 858 -8.82 35.01 -15.97
C LYS A 858 -7.46 34.74 -16.59
N LYS A 859 -7.42 34.51 -17.89
CA LYS A 859 -6.14 34.31 -18.58
C LYS A 859 -5.32 35.61 -18.53
N GLY A 860 -4.12 35.52 -17.97
CA GLY A 860 -3.19 36.62 -17.82
C GLY A 860 -2.08 36.22 -16.85
N SER A 861 -1.17 37.16 -16.57
CA SER A 861 0.13 36.79 -15.99
C SER A 861 0.32 37.15 -14.53
N LYS A 862 -0.44 38.10 -13.95
CA LYS A 862 -0.21 38.62 -12.58
C LYS A 862 -1.50 39.01 -11.88
N PHE A 863 -1.58 38.73 -10.58
CA PHE A 863 -2.75 38.95 -9.72
C PHE A 863 -2.32 39.50 -8.36
N GLY A 864 -3.03 40.50 -7.83
CA GLY A 864 -2.77 41.01 -6.48
C GLY A 864 -3.94 41.79 -5.91
N VAL A 865 -4.10 41.76 -4.58
CA VAL A 865 -5.25 42.39 -3.90
C VAL A 865 -4.91 43.83 -3.53
N VAL A 866 -5.81 44.76 -3.88
CA VAL A 866 -5.74 46.18 -3.51
C VAL A 866 -7.03 46.61 -2.83
N GLY A 867 -6.96 47.64 -1.99
CA GLY A 867 -8.12 48.25 -1.36
C GLY A 867 -8.08 49.77 -1.37
N LYS A 868 -9.23 50.40 -1.17
CA LYS A 868 -9.35 51.86 -1.07
C LYS A 868 -8.56 52.38 0.14
N LYS A 869 -7.56 53.21 -0.09
CA LYS A 869 -6.55 53.59 0.92
C LYS A 869 -7.14 54.28 2.15
N ASP A 870 -8.18 55.09 1.98
CA ASP A 870 -8.92 55.73 3.08
C ASP A 870 -9.61 54.72 4.00
N LYS A 871 -9.98 53.54 3.47
CA LYS A 871 -10.58 52.43 4.22
C LYS A 871 -9.54 51.48 4.81
N VAL A 872 -8.56 51.07 4.02
CA VAL A 872 -7.63 50.00 4.42
C VAL A 872 -6.47 50.49 5.28
N SER A 873 -6.11 51.78 5.24
CA SER A 873 -4.99 52.34 6.03
C SER A 873 -5.26 52.36 7.54
N SER A 874 -6.53 52.43 7.96
CA SER A 874 -6.92 52.34 9.37
C SER A 874 -6.94 50.92 9.91
N VAL A 875 -6.89 49.90 9.04
CA VAL A 875 -6.97 48.50 9.44
C VAL A 875 -5.59 47.97 9.80
N SER A 876 -5.52 47.28 10.94
CA SER A 876 -4.29 46.61 11.37
C SER A 876 -3.90 45.52 10.38
N THR A 877 -2.61 45.31 10.19
CA THR A 877 -2.05 44.27 9.33
C THR A 877 -1.41 43.18 10.17
N ASP A 878 -1.59 41.93 9.77
CA ASP A 878 -0.87 40.79 10.30
C ASP A 878 0.60 40.88 9.89
N GLY A 879 1.43 41.18 10.88
CA GLY A 879 2.88 41.32 10.74
C GLY A 879 3.63 40.31 11.59
N LEU A 880 4.95 40.36 11.49
CA LEU A 880 5.87 39.51 12.23
C LEU A 880 6.96 40.35 12.87
N LEU A 881 7.33 39.96 14.09
CA LEU A 881 8.57 40.34 14.75
C LEU A 881 9.57 39.18 14.60
N THR A 882 10.54 39.31 13.70
CA THR A 882 11.53 38.25 13.43
C THR A 882 12.92 38.67 13.90
N ALA A 883 13.59 37.81 14.65
CA ALA A 883 14.93 38.04 15.18
C ALA A 883 15.96 37.08 14.54
N PHE A 884 17.07 37.64 14.07
CA PHE A 884 18.25 36.92 13.59
C PHE A 884 19.45 37.25 14.46
N ARG A 885 20.33 36.28 14.71
CA ARG A 885 21.55 36.46 15.50
C ARG A 885 22.78 36.34 14.61
N SER A 886 23.67 37.32 14.70
CA SER A 886 24.99 37.25 14.06
C SER A 886 25.88 36.18 14.72
N ILE A 887 26.62 35.41 13.90
CA ILE A 887 27.54 34.34 14.35
C ILE A 887 28.99 34.86 14.49
N GLU A 888 29.19 36.16 14.70
CA GLU A 888 30.53 36.70 14.94
C GLU A 888 31.06 36.31 16.34
N ASP A 889 32.32 35.86 16.39
CA ASP A 889 33.04 35.43 17.60
C ASP A 889 33.45 36.65 18.44
N SER A 890 32.49 37.28 19.10
CA SER A 890 32.70 38.47 19.93
C SER A 890 31.99 38.37 21.28
N ASP A 891 32.47 39.12 22.28
CA ASP A 891 31.90 39.16 23.63
C ASP A 891 30.47 39.73 23.68
N LEU A 892 30.01 40.30 22.55
CA LEU A 892 28.67 40.85 22.34
C LEU A 892 27.91 40.03 21.30
N SER A 893 26.70 39.59 21.65
CA SER A 893 25.74 39.05 20.69
C SER A 893 24.92 40.18 20.08
N ILE A 894 24.97 40.28 18.76
CA ILE A 894 24.17 41.21 17.97
C ILE A 894 22.95 40.46 17.42
N LEU A 895 21.75 40.98 17.72
CA LEU A 895 20.51 40.55 17.08
C LEU A 895 20.00 41.60 16.10
N ASN A 896 19.60 41.16 14.92
CA ASN A 896 18.89 41.94 13.93
C ASN A 896 17.40 41.59 14.01
N VAL A 897 16.58 42.53 14.47
CA VAL A 897 15.14 42.33 14.71
C VAL A 897 14.32 43.16 13.73
N TYR A 898 13.44 42.51 12.99
CA TYR A 898 12.63 43.08 11.92
C TYR A 898 11.15 43.13 12.32
N ILE A 899 10.46 44.22 11.94
CA ILE A 899 8.99 44.31 11.95
C ILE A 899 8.50 44.37 10.51
N VAL A 900 7.90 43.29 10.03
CA VAL A 900 7.56 43.13 8.60
C VAL A 900 6.19 42.50 8.41
N SER A 901 5.68 42.54 7.18
CA SER A 901 4.42 41.89 6.81
C SER A 901 4.52 40.37 6.98
N ASN A 902 3.43 39.69 7.33
CA ASN A 902 3.38 38.22 7.42
C ASN A 902 3.33 37.52 6.04
N VAL A 903 3.90 38.15 5.00
CA VAL A 903 4.02 37.56 3.68
C VAL A 903 5.26 36.68 3.63
N ARG A 904 5.10 35.43 3.20
CA ARG A 904 6.16 34.43 3.19
C ARG A 904 7.35 34.80 2.31
N SER A 905 7.12 35.41 1.14
CA SER A 905 8.22 35.89 0.27
C SER A 905 9.05 37.00 0.92
N VAL A 906 8.45 37.81 1.79
CA VAL A 906 9.17 38.84 2.57
C VAL A 906 10.05 38.17 3.63
N GLN A 907 9.54 37.15 4.33
CA GLN A 907 10.31 36.38 5.32
C GLN A 907 11.52 35.69 4.68
N GLU A 908 11.30 34.99 3.57
CA GLU A 908 12.36 34.29 2.83
C GLU A 908 13.43 35.25 2.33
N THR A 909 13.04 36.44 1.85
CA THR A 909 13.99 37.47 1.42
C THR A 909 14.89 37.94 2.57
N ILE A 910 14.29 38.23 3.73
CA ILE A 910 15.04 38.67 4.92
C ILE A 910 15.95 37.57 5.43
N GLU A 911 15.48 36.31 5.44
CA GLU A 911 16.29 35.17 5.85
C GLU A 911 17.46 34.92 4.89
N GLN A 912 17.25 35.02 3.57
CA GLN A 912 18.33 34.92 2.58
C GLN A 912 19.37 36.03 2.76
N ASP A 913 18.92 37.27 2.95
CA ASP A 913 19.78 38.42 3.17
C ASP A 913 20.60 38.28 4.47
N GLU A 914 19.96 37.93 5.59
CA GLU A 914 20.63 37.75 6.88
C GLU A 914 21.59 36.54 6.87
N ASN A 915 21.22 35.43 6.22
CA ASN A 915 22.11 34.27 6.04
C ASN A 915 23.36 34.65 5.21
N LYS A 916 23.20 35.47 4.17
CA LYS A 916 24.32 35.99 3.37
C LYS A 916 25.28 36.84 4.20
N TRP A 917 24.78 37.51 5.24
CA TRP A 917 25.57 38.30 6.18
C TRP A 917 26.03 37.53 7.43
N GLY A 918 25.85 36.20 7.49
CA GLY A 918 26.36 35.36 8.57
C GLY A 918 25.52 35.40 9.85
N SER A 919 24.26 35.83 9.77
CA SER A 919 23.29 35.69 10.84
C SER A 919 22.44 34.43 10.69
N THR A 920 22.01 33.82 11.79
CA THR A 920 21.04 32.72 11.82
C THR A 920 19.72 33.17 12.39
N HIS A 921 18.62 32.65 11.84
CA HIS A 921 17.29 32.83 12.42
C HIS A 921 17.24 32.33 13.88
N CYS A 922 16.63 33.12 14.76
CA CYS A 922 16.43 32.76 16.16
C CYS A 922 14.98 32.40 16.45
N HIS A 923 14.08 33.34 16.14
CA HIS A 923 12.67 33.26 16.53
C HIS A 923 11.82 34.25 15.73
N THR A 924 10.55 33.91 15.51
CA THR A 924 9.55 34.75 14.88
C THR A 924 8.27 34.70 15.70
N GLU A 925 7.68 35.87 15.99
CA GLU A 925 6.38 35.99 16.66
C GLU A 925 5.42 36.85 15.83
N PRO A 926 4.14 36.45 15.69
CA PRO A 926 3.13 37.26 15.02
C PRO A 926 2.75 38.49 15.85
N CYS A 927 2.52 39.62 15.17
CA CYS A 927 2.10 40.87 15.80
C CYS A 927 1.17 41.67 14.89
N GLN A 928 0.37 42.55 15.49
CA GLN A 928 -0.48 43.47 14.73
C GLN A 928 0.25 44.79 14.51
N LEU A 929 0.41 45.15 13.25
CA LEU A 929 1.08 46.38 12.84
C LEU A 929 0.08 47.33 12.17
N GLN A 930 0.37 48.63 12.13
CA GLN A 930 -0.47 49.62 11.45
C GLN A 930 0.40 50.45 10.52
N GLN A 931 -0.09 50.65 9.30
CA GLN A 931 0.58 51.45 8.27
C GLN A 931 0.94 52.84 8.82
N GLY A 932 2.23 53.22 8.72
CA GLY A 932 2.74 54.50 9.22
C GLY A 932 2.89 54.58 10.74
N GLY A 933 2.61 53.50 11.48
CA GLY A 933 2.78 53.43 12.93
C GLY A 933 4.26 53.52 13.33
N ARG A 934 4.54 54.19 14.46
CA ARG A 934 5.89 54.34 15.02
C ARG A 934 6.10 53.38 16.18
N TYR A 935 7.10 52.52 16.08
CA TYR A 935 7.38 51.42 16.99
C TYR A 935 8.76 51.58 17.65
N CYS A 936 8.90 51.18 18.91
CA CYS A 936 10.20 51.04 19.58
C CYS A 936 10.34 49.65 20.21
N LEU A 937 11.58 49.18 20.33
CA LEU A 937 11.93 47.89 20.91
C LEU A 937 12.73 48.09 22.19
N GLU A 938 12.21 47.60 23.32
CA GLU A 938 12.89 47.65 24.62
C GLU A 938 13.38 46.27 25.02
N GLY A 939 14.63 46.16 25.49
CA GLY A 939 15.23 44.91 25.92
C GLY A 939 15.53 44.87 27.41
N LYS A 940 15.20 43.76 28.07
CA LYS A 940 15.52 43.49 29.49
C LYS A 940 16.04 42.07 29.66
N VAL A 941 16.95 41.84 30.60
CA VAL A 941 17.46 40.50 30.91
C VAL A 941 16.98 40.08 32.30
N THR A 942 16.36 38.91 32.42
CA THR A 942 15.97 38.35 33.73
C THR A 942 17.12 37.55 34.34
N ASN A 943 17.38 37.71 35.64
CA ASN A 943 18.43 37.01 36.43
C ASN A 943 19.89 37.37 36.09
N GLY A 944 20.16 38.53 35.49
CA GLY A 944 21.51 39.08 35.37
C GLY A 944 21.55 40.47 36.01
N GLU A 945 22.29 40.62 37.12
CA GLU A 945 22.65 41.95 37.61
C GLU A 945 23.64 42.57 36.59
N ASP A 946 23.35 43.80 36.14
CA ASP A 946 24.17 44.64 35.26
C ASP A 946 24.47 44.16 33.81
N ILE A 947 23.46 43.67 33.08
CA ILE A 947 23.57 43.48 31.62
C ILE A 947 22.81 44.60 30.88
N CYS A 948 23.55 45.54 30.28
CA CYS A 948 22.99 46.60 29.45
C CYS A 948 22.56 46.03 28.09
N VAL A 949 21.29 46.22 27.72
CA VAL A 949 20.77 45.93 26.38
C VAL A 949 20.64 47.25 25.64
N SER A 950 21.35 47.42 24.53
CA SER A 950 21.20 48.60 23.67
C SER A 950 20.34 48.22 22.46
N THR A 951 19.40 49.10 22.08
CA THR A 951 18.59 48.96 20.87
C THR A 951 18.75 50.20 19.99
N SER A 952 19.02 50.00 18.71
CA SER A 952 19.22 51.08 17.74
C SER A 952 18.63 50.71 16.37
N PRO A 953 17.92 51.60 15.66
CA PRO A 953 17.52 52.95 16.08
C PRO A 953 16.43 52.91 17.17
N GLN A 954 16.22 54.01 17.89
CA GLN A 954 15.21 54.07 18.97
C GLN A 954 13.78 53.82 18.47
N PHE A 955 13.49 54.18 17.22
CA PHE A 955 12.17 54.02 16.61
C PHE A 955 12.27 53.57 15.16
N LEU A 956 11.32 52.74 14.74
CA LEU A 956 11.06 52.42 13.34
C LEU A 956 9.62 52.78 12.98
N ILE A 957 9.43 53.27 11.76
CA ILE A 957 8.10 53.44 11.17
C ILE A 957 7.79 52.19 10.38
N PHE A 958 6.65 51.57 10.65
CA PHE A 958 6.21 50.43 9.88
C PHE A 958 5.59 50.89 8.56
N GLU A 959 6.22 50.49 7.47
CA GLU A 959 5.71 50.61 6.12
C GLU A 959 5.47 49.20 5.60
N ASN A 960 4.21 48.86 5.30
CA ASN A 960 3.81 47.56 4.80
C ASN A 960 4.25 47.39 3.34
N THR A 961 5.55 47.22 3.15
CA THR A 961 6.16 47.01 1.84
C THR A 961 6.11 45.53 1.50
N LEU A 962 5.32 45.21 0.47
CA LEU A 962 5.13 43.85 -0.03
C LEU A 962 6.16 43.47 -1.12
N ASP A 963 7.05 44.41 -1.46
CA ASP A 963 8.11 44.25 -2.45
C ASP A 963 9.34 43.60 -1.83
N THR A 964 9.88 42.56 -2.48
CA THR A 964 11.10 41.88 -2.05
C THR A 964 12.38 42.58 -2.51
N ASN A 965 12.29 43.55 -3.42
CA ASN A 965 13.43 44.33 -3.91
C ASN A 965 13.85 45.51 -3.01
N LYS A 966 13.29 45.62 -1.80
CA LYS A 966 13.53 46.74 -0.88
C LYS A 966 14.37 46.34 0.33
N PHE A 967 15.13 47.32 0.84
CA PHE A 967 15.87 47.16 2.08
C PHE A 967 14.94 47.35 3.29
N TYR A 968 14.73 46.27 4.07
CA TYR A 968 13.93 46.31 5.28
C TYR A 968 14.71 46.93 6.45
N LYS A 969 14.12 47.94 7.10
CA LYS A 969 14.71 48.54 8.31
C LYS A 969 14.62 47.55 9.48
N LYS A 970 15.65 47.52 10.31
CA LYS A 970 15.77 46.62 11.48
C LYS A 970 16.20 47.38 12.73
N PHE A 971 15.82 46.82 13.89
CA PHE A 971 16.44 47.12 15.16
C PHE A 971 17.69 46.25 15.31
N ARG A 972 18.82 46.87 15.61
CA ARG A 972 20.02 46.20 16.08
C ARG A 972 19.98 46.20 17.61
N VAL A 973 19.97 45.00 18.19
CA VAL A 973 20.01 44.77 19.63
C VAL A 973 21.38 44.22 19.99
N GLU A 974 22.11 44.92 20.84
CA GLU A 974 23.39 44.43 21.35
C GLU A 974 23.22 43.98 22.80
N VAL A 975 23.68 42.77 23.08
CA VAL A 975 23.61 42.18 24.42
C VAL A 975 24.82 41.29 24.68
N SER A 976 25.18 41.05 25.93
CA SER A 976 26.31 40.16 26.27
C SER A 976 26.11 38.74 25.72
N ALA A 977 27.17 38.14 25.17
CA ALA A 977 27.11 36.81 24.56
C ALA A 977 26.80 35.68 25.56
N ASN A 978 27.02 35.91 26.86
CA ASN A 978 26.80 34.95 27.95
C ASN A 978 25.33 34.50 28.12
N ILE A 979 24.36 35.25 27.58
CA ILE A 979 22.93 34.90 27.61
C ILE A 979 22.66 33.55 26.93
N TRP A 980 23.43 33.21 25.90
CA TRP A 980 23.22 31.97 25.14
C TRP A 980 23.88 30.74 25.79
N SER A 981 24.82 30.95 26.71
CA SER A 981 25.48 29.90 27.49
C SER A 981 24.83 29.67 28.86
N SER A 982 24.10 30.64 29.39
CA SER A 982 23.43 30.57 30.69
C SER A 982 22.11 29.78 30.62
N THR A 983 21.85 28.92 31.60
CA THR A 983 20.57 28.20 31.73
C THR A 983 19.50 28.99 32.52
N THR A 984 19.87 30.14 33.11
CA THR A 984 19.01 30.92 34.01
C THR A 984 18.67 32.32 33.50
N SER A 985 19.44 32.84 32.54
CA SER A 985 19.25 34.17 31.95
C SER A 985 18.33 34.11 30.72
N ARG A 986 17.42 35.08 30.59
CA ARG A 986 16.54 35.22 29.41
C ARG A 986 16.54 36.64 28.92
N LEU A 987 16.63 36.85 27.61
CA LEU A 987 16.44 38.14 26.97
C LEU A 987 14.96 38.32 26.66
N LEU A 988 14.35 39.35 27.24
CA LEU A 988 12.99 39.79 26.95
C LEU A 988 13.05 41.02 26.06
N LEU A 989 12.44 40.96 24.89
CA LEU A 989 12.27 42.07 23.97
C LEU A 989 10.79 42.45 23.92
N GLU A 990 10.46 43.69 24.25
CA GLU A 990 9.10 44.21 24.24
C GLU A 990 8.92 45.23 23.11
N LEU A 991 8.01 44.94 22.19
CA LEU A 991 7.65 45.81 21.08
C LEU A 991 6.51 46.74 21.54
N LEU A 992 6.75 48.05 21.46
CA LEU A 992 5.84 49.09 21.91
C LEU A 992 5.42 49.98 20.73
N LYS A 993 4.13 50.33 20.65
CA LYS A 993 3.63 51.37 19.73
C LYS A 993 3.70 52.72 20.43
N THR A 994 4.14 53.75 19.71
CA THR A 994 4.21 55.12 20.22
C THR A 994 3.16 56.02 19.58
N ASN A 995 2.29 56.58 20.41
CA ASN A 995 1.31 57.59 20.02
C ASN A 995 1.46 58.79 20.97
N ASN A 996 1.86 59.97 20.48
CA ASN A 996 1.94 61.21 21.28
C ASN A 996 2.60 61.02 22.68
N ASP A 997 3.80 60.42 22.71
CA ASP A 997 4.60 60.07 23.91
C ASP A 997 4.07 58.96 24.83
N GLU A 998 2.86 58.43 24.60
CA GLU A 998 2.39 57.19 25.24
C GLU A 998 2.95 55.95 24.54
N ARG A 999 3.55 55.03 25.31
CA ARG A 999 4.05 53.73 24.84
C ARG A 999 3.07 52.63 25.22
N LYS A 1000 2.47 51.97 24.24
CA LYS A 1000 1.57 50.83 24.45
C LYS A 1000 2.25 49.52 24.04
N PRO A 1001 2.33 48.50 24.92
CA PRO A 1001 2.88 47.20 24.56
C PRO A 1001 1.99 46.46 23.56
N ILE A 1002 2.64 45.85 22.58
CA ILE A 1002 1.99 45.07 21.51
C ILE A 1002 2.35 43.59 21.64
N LEU A 1003 3.64 43.30 21.81
CA LEU A 1003 4.18 41.95 21.80
C LEU A 1003 5.41 41.87 22.69
N GLN A 1004 5.57 40.75 23.39
CA GLN A 1004 6.78 40.43 24.15
C GLN A 1004 7.39 39.13 23.60
N LEU A 1005 8.67 39.19 23.23
CA LEU A 1005 9.47 38.09 22.71
C LEU A 1005 10.51 37.67 23.76
N THR A 1006 10.61 36.36 24.05
CA THR A 1006 11.58 35.82 25.02
C THR A 1006 12.59 34.90 24.32
N LEU A 1007 13.88 35.13 24.52
CA LEU A 1007 14.97 34.36 23.89
C LEU A 1007 15.91 33.73 24.96
N GLY A 1008 16.25 32.43 24.82
CA GLY A 1008 17.14 31.63 25.70
C GLY A 1008 16.94 30.10 25.61
N ARG A 1009 17.90 29.26 26.06
CA ARG A 1009 17.82 27.77 25.96
C ARG A 1009 16.93 27.12 27.04
N TYR A 1010 15.99 26.27 26.62
CA TYR A 1010 15.25 25.34 27.48
C TYR A 1010 15.69 23.89 27.18
N LYS A 1011 16.20 23.16 28.18
CA LYS A 1011 16.50 21.72 28.08
C LYS A 1011 15.27 20.95 28.59
N ARG A 1012 14.37 20.57 27.69
CA ARG A 1012 13.18 19.77 28.01
C ARG A 1012 13.62 18.31 28.13
N SER A 1013 13.70 17.78 29.35
CA SER A 1013 13.92 16.36 29.61
C SER A 1013 12.65 15.58 29.23
N CYS A 1014 12.77 14.62 28.32
CA CYS A 1014 11.73 13.65 28.03
C CYS A 1014 11.67 12.62 29.16
N THR A 1015 10.55 12.56 29.89
CA THR A 1015 10.09 11.35 30.59
C THR A 1015 8.57 11.41 30.74
N ALA A 1016 7.95 10.25 30.53
CA ALA A 1016 6.56 9.84 30.76
C ALA A 1016 5.52 10.17 29.67
N GLU A 1017 5.13 9.08 29.01
CA GLU A 1017 3.81 8.86 28.41
C GLU A 1017 2.72 9.14 29.44
N GLU A 1018 1.70 9.91 29.06
CA GLU A 1018 0.30 9.64 29.42
C GLU A 1018 -0.63 10.55 28.57
N THR A 1019 -1.53 9.87 27.85
CA THR A 1019 -2.82 10.27 27.25
C THR A 1019 -3.22 11.75 27.23
N ASP A 1020 -3.45 12.30 26.03
CA ASP A 1020 -4.26 13.52 25.85
C ASP A 1020 -5.56 13.18 25.09
N SER A 1021 -6.64 13.13 25.85
CA SER A 1021 -8.02 13.18 25.38
C SER A 1021 -8.36 14.63 25.04
N GLY A 1022 -8.83 14.88 23.82
CA GLY A 1022 -9.11 16.22 23.35
C GLY A 1022 -10.10 17.02 24.21
N VAL A 1023 -9.98 18.34 24.10
CA VAL A 1023 -11.06 19.32 23.87
C VAL A 1023 -10.37 20.68 23.89
N SER A 1024 -10.52 21.44 22.81
CA SER A 1024 -10.16 22.85 22.77
C SER A 1024 -11.39 23.72 22.94
N THR A 1025 -11.14 24.91 23.50
CA THR A 1025 -11.92 26.16 23.51
C THR A 1025 -12.71 26.48 24.80
N PRO A 1026 -13.01 27.77 25.09
CA PRO A 1026 -12.12 28.97 25.13
C PRO A 1026 -12.42 29.91 26.34
N THR A 1027 -11.75 31.09 26.39
CA THR A 1027 -12.11 32.35 27.14
C THR A 1027 -11.96 32.31 28.69
N GLU A 1028 -11.47 33.29 29.46
CA GLU A 1028 -11.09 34.71 29.32
C GLU A 1028 -10.37 35.17 30.66
N PRO A 1029 -10.20 36.45 31.05
CA PRO A 1029 -8.91 37.14 31.26
C PRO A 1029 -8.44 37.38 32.71
N LEU A 1030 -7.22 37.94 32.85
CA LEU A 1030 -6.58 38.40 34.10
C LEU A 1030 -7.45 39.41 34.88
N GLU A 1031 -7.98 39.00 36.05
CA GLU A 1031 -8.34 39.94 37.12
C GLU A 1031 -8.55 39.25 38.48
N SER A 1032 -7.51 38.67 39.10
CA SER A 1032 -7.68 38.10 40.45
C SER A 1032 -6.40 37.85 41.27
N VAL A 1033 -5.32 38.63 41.15
CA VAL A 1033 -4.23 38.56 42.16
C VAL A 1033 -3.62 39.93 42.51
N ARG A 1034 -4.29 41.05 42.23
CA ARG A 1034 -3.84 42.39 42.68
C ARG A 1034 -4.37 42.81 44.07
N ARG A 1035 -4.81 41.87 44.90
CA ARG A 1035 -5.28 42.17 46.26
C ARG A 1035 -5.12 40.97 47.20
N ARG A 1036 -3.90 40.79 47.71
CA ARG A 1036 -3.47 40.05 48.91
C ARG A 1036 -1.94 39.91 48.77
N LEU A 1037 -1.06 40.50 49.55
CA LEU A 1037 -1.12 41.16 50.84
C LEU A 1037 0.07 42.15 50.87
N GLN A 1038 -0.20 43.42 51.13
CA GLN A 1038 0.74 44.24 51.90
C GLN A 1038 0.45 43.99 53.39
N ASP A 1039 1.45 44.24 54.22
CA ASP A 1039 1.50 44.17 55.68
C ASP A 1039 1.86 42.80 56.27
N THR A 1040 3.15 42.56 56.44
CA THR A 1040 3.73 42.72 57.78
C THR A 1040 5.25 42.85 57.73
N LEU A 1041 5.72 43.93 58.35
CA LEU A 1041 7.10 44.28 58.60
C LEU A 1041 7.68 43.46 59.77
N SER A 1042 9.00 43.30 59.69
CA SER A 1042 9.99 43.29 60.79
C SER A 1042 10.46 41.96 61.38
N THR A 1043 11.78 41.74 61.18
CA THR A 1043 12.84 41.43 62.19
C THR A 1043 12.68 40.14 63.01
N SER A 1044 13.69 39.29 63.27
CA SER A 1044 15.14 39.46 63.44
C SER A 1044 15.75 38.09 63.80
N GLY A 1045 17.04 37.90 63.56
CA GLY A 1045 17.96 37.32 64.54
C GLY A 1045 18.19 35.80 64.53
N ASP A 1046 19.35 35.43 63.97
CA ASP A 1046 20.43 34.64 64.56
C ASP A 1046 20.19 33.24 65.19
N ASP A 1047 21.00 32.32 64.66
CA ASP A 1047 21.96 31.46 65.36
C ASP A 1047 21.65 29.99 65.75
N VAL A 1048 22.60 29.15 65.27
CA VAL A 1048 23.29 28.04 65.95
C VAL A 1048 22.65 26.63 65.97
N ASN A 1049 23.18 25.80 65.06
CA ASN A 1049 23.98 24.57 65.29
C ASN A 1049 23.61 23.61 66.44
N THR A 1050 23.41 22.32 66.12
CA THR A 1050 24.20 21.12 66.55
C THR A 1050 23.50 19.83 66.04
N GLU A 1051 24.14 19.05 65.15
CA GLU A 1051 24.94 17.81 65.38
C GLU A 1051 24.12 16.62 65.96
N ILE A 1052 24.23 15.37 65.47
CA ILE A 1052 25.38 14.46 65.69
C ILE A 1052 25.30 13.17 64.80
N VAL A 1053 26.36 12.91 63.98
CA VAL A 1053 27.25 11.70 63.90
C VAL A 1053 26.60 10.32 63.50
N SER A 1054 27.11 9.41 62.65
CA SER A 1054 28.39 9.06 61.96
C SER A 1054 28.11 7.89 60.96
N VAL A 1055 28.96 7.41 60.01
CA VAL A 1055 30.34 6.85 60.07
C VAL A 1055 30.90 6.66 58.62
N LYS A 1056 32.18 7.07 58.41
CA LYS A 1056 33.37 6.53 57.64
C LYS A 1056 33.19 5.65 56.37
N THR A 1057 34.08 5.63 55.34
CA THR A 1057 35.53 5.95 55.20
C THR A 1057 35.96 6.00 53.71
N SER A 1058 36.90 6.92 53.37
CA SER A 1058 38.07 6.88 52.44
C SER A 1058 38.06 6.01 51.15
N ASP A 1059 38.64 6.36 49.98
CA ASP A 1059 39.84 7.15 49.68
C ASP A 1059 40.05 7.37 48.15
N HIS A 1060 40.86 8.38 47.78
CA HIS A 1060 41.71 8.56 46.57
C HIS A 1060 41.16 9.12 45.21
N SER A 1061 41.83 10.18 44.74
CA SER A 1061 41.85 10.80 43.38
C SER A 1061 43.07 10.28 42.55
N PRO A 1062 43.51 10.86 41.40
CA PRO A 1062 42.91 11.77 40.39
C PRO A 1062 43.22 11.38 38.89
N SER A 1063 42.87 12.28 37.93
CA SER A 1063 43.64 12.73 36.74
C SER A 1063 43.15 12.46 35.28
N ASP A 1064 42.95 13.59 34.57
CA ASP A 1064 43.24 14.04 33.18
C ASP A 1064 43.18 13.15 31.91
N VAL A 1065 42.78 13.81 30.79
CA VAL A 1065 43.24 13.73 29.35
C VAL A 1065 42.03 14.00 28.40
N LYS A 1066 41.91 15.12 27.67
CA LYS A 1066 42.57 15.68 26.45
C LYS A 1066 42.20 15.02 25.08
N LYS A 1067 41.54 15.86 24.25
CA LYS A 1067 41.66 16.18 22.79
C LYS A 1067 41.98 15.09 21.73
N THR A 1068 41.27 15.14 20.59
CA THR A 1068 41.72 15.52 19.20
C THR A 1068 40.69 15.04 18.16
N ASP A 1069 40.05 15.90 17.38
CA ASP A 1069 40.41 16.43 16.03
C ASP A 1069 40.26 15.44 14.85
N VAL A 1070 39.40 15.83 13.90
CA VAL A 1070 39.33 15.37 12.50
C VAL A 1070 39.56 16.60 11.61
N PRO A 1071 40.30 16.49 10.49
CA PRO A 1071 40.13 17.45 9.41
C PRO A 1071 39.87 16.79 8.05
N VAL A 1072 39.00 17.41 7.26
CA VAL A 1072 38.98 17.34 5.79
C VAL A 1072 38.88 18.76 5.26
N ARG A 1073 39.74 19.11 4.29
CA ARG A 1073 39.66 20.14 3.22
C ARG A 1073 41.09 20.23 2.62
N ARG A 1074 41.38 20.47 1.35
CA ARG A 1074 40.67 21.02 0.18
C ARG A 1074 41.52 20.70 -1.08
N ARG A 1075 40.90 20.81 -2.26
CA ARG A 1075 41.55 20.85 -3.59
C ARG A 1075 42.48 22.06 -3.73
N THR A 1076 43.57 21.89 -4.47
CA THR A 1076 44.19 22.90 -5.36
C THR A 1076 44.78 22.21 -6.59
N ASP A 1077 44.71 22.94 -7.70
CA ASP A 1077 44.98 22.57 -9.09
C ASP A 1077 46.47 22.36 -9.46
N ASP A 1078 46.63 22.00 -10.74
CA ASP A 1078 47.79 22.17 -11.64
C ASP A 1078 48.80 21.01 -11.82
N GLY A 1079 48.64 20.29 -12.94
CA GLY A 1079 49.50 20.47 -14.11
C GLY A 1079 50.93 19.90 -14.12
N ALA A 1080 51.12 18.94 -15.03
CA ALA A 1080 52.35 18.58 -15.76
C ALA A 1080 53.44 17.71 -15.08
N GLY A 1081 53.73 16.55 -15.69
CA GLY A 1081 55.03 15.86 -15.59
C GLY A 1081 56.13 16.62 -16.37
N PRO A 1082 57.38 16.09 -16.58
CA PRO A 1082 57.77 14.66 -16.59
C PRO A 1082 59.19 14.34 -16.03
N SER A 1083 59.60 13.07 -16.17
CA SER A 1083 61.00 12.54 -16.22
C SER A 1083 61.81 12.56 -14.90
N GLY A 1084 62.40 11.50 -14.35
CA GLY A 1084 62.93 10.25 -14.90
C GLY A 1084 64.42 10.17 -14.54
N MET A 1085 64.84 9.21 -13.69
CA MET A 1085 66.11 8.46 -13.78
C MET A 1085 66.38 7.57 -12.53
N HIS A 1086 66.32 6.27 -12.77
CA HIS A 1086 67.17 5.16 -12.30
C HIS A 1086 67.79 5.14 -10.89
N THR A 1087 67.38 4.11 -10.13
CA THR A 1087 68.27 3.31 -9.29
C THR A 1087 68.09 1.81 -9.59
N LEU A 1088 69.23 1.11 -9.62
CA LEU A 1088 69.48 -0.30 -9.96
C LEU A 1088 69.00 -1.29 -8.86
N PRO A 1089 68.95 -2.61 -9.14
CA PRO A 1089 67.96 -3.52 -8.60
C PRO A 1089 68.37 -4.13 -7.25
N ARG A 1090 67.44 -4.17 -6.30
CA ARG A 1090 67.49 -5.14 -5.20
C ARG A 1090 66.96 -6.47 -5.73
N HIS A 1091 67.75 -7.54 -5.61
CA HIS A 1091 67.32 -8.92 -5.88
C HIS A 1091 66.00 -9.21 -5.15
N LYS A 1092 64.93 -9.48 -5.90
CA LYS A 1092 63.67 -10.01 -5.38
C LYS A 1092 63.85 -11.50 -5.17
N VAL A 1093 63.73 -11.96 -3.93
CA VAL A 1093 63.57 -13.38 -3.63
C VAL A 1093 62.11 -13.73 -3.94
N HIS A 1094 61.86 -14.70 -4.80
CA HIS A 1094 60.51 -15.17 -5.10
C HIS A 1094 60.00 -16.01 -3.92
N VAL A 1095 58.84 -15.66 -3.36
CA VAL A 1095 58.25 -16.36 -2.19
C VAL A 1095 57.91 -17.82 -2.50
N GLU A 1096 57.76 -18.15 -3.80
CA GLU A 1096 57.53 -19.50 -4.32
C GLU A 1096 58.62 -20.50 -3.94
N GLU A 1097 59.88 -20.06 -3.73
CA GLU A 1097 61.00 -20.93 -3.33
C GLU A 1097 60.79 -21.57 -1.93
N TYR A 1098 59.88 -21.01 -1.13
CA TYR A 1098 59.59 -21.48 0.23
C TYR A 1098 58.35 -22.37 0.31
N PHE A 1099 57.62 -22.57 -0.81
CA PHE A 1099 56.36 -23.31 -0.80
C PHE A 1099 56.56 -24.77 -0.45
N ASP A 1100 57.58 -25.42 -1.00
CA ASP A 1100 57.85 -26.83 -0.72
C ASP A 1100 58.14 -27.07 0.77
N GLU A 1101 58.88 -26.16 1.40
CA GLU A 1101 59.18 -26.22 2.84
C GLU A 1101 57.90 -26.02 3.68
N VAL A 1102 57.06 -25.03 3.33
CA VAL A 1102 55.78 -24.79 4.01
C VAL A 1102 54.83 -25.96 3.84
N ILE A 1103 54.70 -26.50 2.63
CA ILE A 1103 53.83 -27.63 2.34
C ILE A 1103 54.27 -28.84 3.16
N SER A 1104 55.57 -29.16 3.15
CA SER A 1104 56.08 -30.35 3.85
C SER A 1104 55.83 -30.32 5.38
N LYS A 1105 55.73 -29.13 5.97
CA LYS A 1105 55.54 -28.96 7.43
C LYS A 1105 54.12 -28.58 7.84
N VAL A 1106 53.32 -27.99 6.95
CA VAL A 1106 52.06 -27.30 7.31
C VAL A 1106 50.86 -27.73 6.45
N SER A 1107 51.04 -28.62 5.48
CA SER A 1107 49.96 -29.10 4.62
C SER A 1107 48.75 -29.65 5.36
N TYR A 1108 48.93 -30.26 6.53
CA TYR A 1108 47.84 -30.78 7.35
C TYR A 1108 46.90 -29.69 7.94
N LYS A 1109 47.31 -28.41 7.91
CA LYS A 1109 46.52 -27.22 8.30
C LYS A 1109 46.29 -26.24 7.14
N TRP A 1110 46.29 -26.75 5.91
CA TRP A 1110 46.17 -25.94 4.70
C TRP A 1110 44.95 -24.99 4.72
N ASP A 1111 43.82 -25.42 5.30
CA ASP A 1111 42.56 -24.67 5.33
C ASP A 1111 42.59 -23.52 6.35
N GLU A 1112 43.28 -23.69 7.48
CA GLU A 1112 43.56 -22.61 8.43
C GLU A 1112 44.53 -21.60 7.84
N LEU A 1113 45.57 -22.08 7.14
CA LEU A 1113 46.52 -21.23 6.43
C LEU A 1113 45.79 -20.39 5.36
N ALA A 1114 44.90 -21.00 4.57
CA ALA A 1114 44.07 -20.30 3.59
C ALA A 1114 43.23 -19.19 4.21
N ARG A 1115 42.59 -19.44 5.37
CA ARG A 1115 41.83 -18.41 6.09
C ARG A 1115 42.71 -17.24 6.52
N LYS A 1116 43.96 -17.49 6.94
CA LYS A 1116 44.89 -16.42 7.34
C LYS A 1116 45.50 -15.68 6.17
N LEU A 1117 45.58 -16.31 5.01
CA LEU A 1117 46.00 -15.71 3.75
C LEU A 1117 44.85 -14.98 3.01
N GLY A 1118 43.65 -14.92 3.61
CA GLY A 1118 42.53 -14.10 3.13
C GLY A 1118 41.57 -14.79 2.17
N PHE A 1119 41.55 -16.12 2.12
CA PHE A 1119 40.54 -16.88 1.38
C PHE A 1119 39.24 -16.99 2.19
N ASP A 1120 38.11 -16.83 1.51
CA ASP A 1120 36.80 -16.98 2.13
C ASP A 1120 36.39 -18.46 2.24
N ARG A 1121 35.28 -18.72 2.95
CA ARG A 1121 34.79 -20.10 3.15
C ARG A 1121 34.36 -20.78 1.85
N GLY A 1122 33.94 -20.02 0.84
CA GLY A 1122 33.54 -20.55 -0.46
C GLY A 1122 34.75 -21.06 -1.23
N ASP A 1123 35.82 -20.26 -1.30
CA ASP A 1123 37.07 -20.62 -1.98
C ASP A 1123 37.70 -21.87 -1.36
N ILE A 1124 37.74 -21.94 -0.02
CA ILE A 1124 38.30 -23.10 0.69
C ILE A 1124 37.48 -24.35 0.42
N LYS A 1125 36.14 -24.26 0.45
CA LYS A 1125 35.26 -25.39 0.16
C LYS A 1125 35.34 -25.83 -1.30
N ALA A 1126 35.56 -24.90 -2.23
CA ALA A 1126 35.80 -25.22 -3.63
C ALA A 1126 37.09 -26.03 -3.79
N ILE A 1127 38.18 -25.63 -3.14
CA ILE A 1127 39.45 -26.37 -3.15
C ILE A 1127 39.31 -27.73 -2.44
N GLU A 1128 38.57 -27.80 -1.34
CA GLU A 1128 38.32 -29.02 -0.57
C GLU A 1128 37.51 -30.07 -1.35
N THR A 1129 36.53 -29.61 -2.14
CA THR A 1129 35.64 -30.45 -2.95
C THR A 1129 36.16 -30.73 -4.36
N THR A 1130 37.28 -30.10 -4.74
CA THR A 1130 37.93 -30.34 -6.04
C THR A 1130 38.52 -31.75 -6.07
N VAL A 1131 37.90 -32.63 -6.88
CA VAL A 1131 38.19 -34.08 -6.96
C VAL A 1131 39.63 -34.36 -7.42
N SER A 1132 40.28 -33.44 -8.13
CA SER A 1132 41.67 -33.57 -8.58
C SER A 1132 42.73 -33.31 -7.51
N LEU A 1133 42.37 -32.68 -6.38
CA LEU A 1133 43.29 -32.37 -5.27
C LEU A 1133 43.05 -33.36 -4.11
N ARG A 1134 43.70 -34.52 -4.19
CA ARG A 1134 43.38 -35.68 -3.32
C ARG A 1134 44.08 -35.65 -1.97
N ASP A 1135 45.22 -34.99 -1.86
CA ASP A 1135 46.00 -34.93 -0.62
C ASP A 1135 46.15 -33.49 -0.08
N PRO A 1136 46.41 -33.33 1.24
CA PRO A 1136 46.59 -32.01 1.86
C PRO A 1136 47.75 -31.20 1.27
N ASP A 1137 48.77 -31.86 0.74
CA ASP A 1137 49.95 -31.20 0.17
C ASP A 1137 49.60 -30.48 -1.14
N GLN A 1138 48.83 -31.13 -2.01
CA GLN A 1138 48.30 -30.55 -3.25
C GLN A 1138 47.33 -29.40 -2.96
N ARG A 1139 46.51 -29.52 -1.92
CA ARG A 1139 45.57 -28.45 -1.51
C ARG A 1139 46.31 -27.25 -0.94
N CYS A 1140 47.32 -27.48 -0.12
CA CYS A 1140 48.19 -26.44 0.41
C CYS A 1140 48.95 -25.73 -0.71
N ARG A 1141 49.48 -26.49 -1.68
CA ARG A 1141 50.15 -25.96 -2.87
C ARG A 1141 49.23 -25.07 -3.70
N GLU A 1142 48.03 -25.57 -4.03
CA GLU A 1142 47.04 -24.82 -4.80
C GLU A 1142 46.69 -23.49 -4.12
N ILE A 1143 46.60 -23.45 -2.79
CA ILE A 1143 46.32 -22.23 -2.04
C ILE A 1143 47.49 -21.25 -2.08
N LEU A 1144 48.72 -21.74 -1.87
CA LEU A 1144 49.90 -20.89 -1.90
C LEU A 1144 50.13 -20.31 -3.31
N GLU A 1145 49.89 -21.11 -4.36
CA GLU A 1145 49.95 -20.67 -5.75
C GLU A 1145 48.85 -19.66 -6.08
N ARG A 1146 47.60 -19.93 -5.68
CA ARG A 1146 46.50 -18.96 -5.85
C ARG A 1146 46.76 -17.67 -5.09
N TRP A 1147 47.31 -17.75 -3.89
CA TRP A 1147 47.64 -16.60 -3.06
C TRP A 1147 48.72 -15.75 -3.71
N SER A 1148 49.82 -16.37 -4.14
CA SER A 1148 50.92 -15.69 -4.84
C SER A 1148 50.43 -15.08 -6.15
N ASN A 1149 49.67 -15.81 -6.97
CA ASN A 1149 49.12 -15.30 -8.23
C ASN A 1149 48.15 -14.12 -8.01
N LYS A 1150 47.33 -14.17 -6.95
CA LYS A 1150 46.38 -13.09 -6.62
C LYS A 1150 47.06 -11.80 -6.16
N HIS A 1151 48.29 -11.88 -5.63
CA HIS A 1151 49.00 -10.73 -5.06
C HIS A 1151 50.30 -10.37 -5.80
N ALA A 1152 50.70 -11.15 -6.82
CA ALA A 1152 51.83 -10.91 -7.71
C ALA A 1152 53.09 -10.40 -6.95
N SER A 1153 53.53 -9.18 -7.22
CA SER A 1153 54.75 -8.59 -6.62
C SER A 1153 54.61 -8.06 -5.19
N GLU A 1154 53.40 -8.08 -4.63
CA GLU A 1154 53.10 -7.64 -3.26
C GLU A 1154 53.05 -8.80 -2.25
N ALA A 1155 53.04 -10.06 -2.70
CA ALA A 1155 53.17 -11.21 -1.82
C ALA A 1155 54.56 -11.24 -1.20
N THR A 1156 54.69 -10.92 0.09
CA THR A 1156 55.97 -10.92 0.79
C THR A 1156 56.15 -12.17 1.67
N LEU A 1157 57.39 -12.59 1.88
CA LEU A 1157 57.72 -13.66 2.84
C LEU A 1157 57.20 -13.34 4.25
N GLN A 1158 57.17 -12.05 4.60
CA GLN A 1158 56.71 -11.57 5.90
C GLN A 1158 55.21 -11.82 6.13
N ASP A 1159 54.39 -11.68 5.08
CA ASP A 1159 52.95 -11.98 5.15
C ASP A 1159 52.69 -13.47 5.35
N LEU A 1160 53.46 -14.31 4.64
CA LEU A 1160 53.39 -15.77 4.80
C LEU A 1160 53.84 -16.20 6.21
N GLN A 1161 54.93 -15.64 6.72
CA GLN A 1161 55.40 -15.88 8.10
C GLN A 1161 54.37 -15.44 9.15
N GLN A 1162 53.71 -14.30 8.93
CA GLN A 1162 52.68 -13.83 9.85
C GLN A 1162 51.45 -14.73 9.84
N ALA A 1163 51.04 -15.23 8.66
CA ALA A 1163 49.96 -16.20 8.54
C ALA A 1163 50.30 -17.52 9.24
N LEU A 1164 51.52 -18.05 9.04
CA LEU A 1164 52.03 -19.24 9.71
C LEU A 1164 52.07 -19.09 11.23
N THR A 1165 52.53 -17.94 11.72
CA THR A 1165 52.54 -17.65 13.16
C THR A 1165 51.14 -17.59 13.75
N LYS A 1166 50.17 -17.05 13.00
CA LYS A 1166 48.76 -16.95 13.41
C LYS A 1166 48.02 -18.29 13.46
N ILE A 1167 48.51 -19.32 12.77
CA ILE A 1167 47.98 -20.70 12.85
C ILE A 1167 48.78 -21.60 13.81
N GLY A 1168 49.70 -21.00 14.58
CA GLY A 1168 50.49 -21.69 15.60
C GLY A 1168 51.77 -22.38 15.08
N GLU A 1169 52.13 -22.21 13.81
CA GLU A 1169 53.33 -22.79 13.18
C GLU A 1169 54.54 -21.85 13.29
N ARG A 1170 54.81 -21.36 14.51
CA ARG A 1170 55.85 -20.34 14.75
C ARG A 1170 57.27 -20.85 14.44
N ARG A 1171 57.57 -22.12 14.74
CA ARG A 1171 58.87 -22.74 14.41
C ARG A 1171 59.10 -22.79 12.90
N THR A 1172 58.08 -23.13 12.12
CA THR A 1172 58.16 -23.13 10.65
C THR A 1172 58.36 -21.71 10.11
N ALA A 1173 57.71 -20.70 10.69
CA ALA A 1173 57.93 -19.30 10.30
C ALA A 1173 59.36 -18.81 10.60
N GLU A 1174 59.93 -19.20 11.75
CA GLU A 1174 61.31 -18.91 12.17
C GLU A 1174 62.35 -19.68 11.31
N ASP A 1175 62.08 -20.93 10.93
CA ASP A 1175 62.94 -21.72 10.03
C ASP A 1175 63.08 -21.05 8.64
N LEU A 1176 62.00 -20.47 8.12
CA LEU A 1176 62.02 -19.70 6.87
C LEU A 1176 62.88 -18.43 6.97
N GLU A 1177 62.96 -17.83 8.16
CA GLU A 1177 63.84 -16.68 8.43
C GLU A 1177 65.32 -17.10 8.35
N GLY A 1178 65.66 -18.26 8.92
CA GLY A 1178 67.00 -18.85 8.87
C GLY A 1178 67.47 -19.22 7.45
N ILE A 1179 66.57 -19.73 6.60
CA ILE A 1179 66.85 -20.06 5.18
C ILE A 1179 67.11 -18.77 4.38
N SER A 1180 66.33 -17.71 4.62
CA SER A 1180 66.55 -16.40 3.98
C SER A 1180 67.88 -15.74 4.39
N ALA A 1181 68.33 -15.96 5.64
CA ALA A 1181 69.61 -15.47 6.15
C ALA A 1181 70.82 -16.25 5.61
N GLN A 1182 70.67 -17.55 5.33
CA GLN A 1182 71.72 -18.37 4.71
C GLN A 1182 71.89 -18.08 3.21
N GLY A 1183 70.80 -17.76 2.50
CA GLY A 1183 70.82 -17.33 1.09
C GLY A 1183 71.55 -16.00 0.85
N GLN A 1184 71.66 -15.13 1.87
CA GLN A 1184 72.47 -13.91 1.80
C GLN A 1184 73.97 -14.12 2.09
N SER A 1185 74.37 -15.32 2.55
CA SER A 1185 75.77 -15.64 2.90
C SER A 1185 76.54 -16.45 1.85
N SER A 1186 75.90 -16.80 0.72
CA SER A 1186 76.47 -17.64 -0.35
C SER A 1186 76.63 -16.96 -1.72
N THR A 1187 76.55 -15.63 -1.76
CA THR A 1187 77.14 -14.81 -2.83
C THR A 1187 78.24 -13.93 -2.22
N GLY A 1188 79.41 -14.52 -2.08
CA GLY A 1188 80.70 -13.83 -2.01
C GLY A 1188 81.45 -14.01 -3.32
#